data_AF-R6YY49-F1
#
_entry.id   AF-R6YY49-F1
#
_cell.length_a   1.000
_cell.length_b   1.000
_cell.length_c   1.000
_cell.angle_alpha   90.00
_cell.angle_beta   90.00
_cell.angle_gamma   90.00
#
_symmetry.space_group_name_H-M   'P 1'
#
loop_
_entity.id
_entity.type
_entity.pdbx_description
1 polymer ?
#
loop_
_entity_poly.entity_id
_entity_poly.type
_entity_poly.pdbx_seq_one_letter_code
_entity_poly.pdbx_strand_id
1 'polypeptide(L)'
;MKRNYLITILSLGLLLTSCAGSVTSSSSSSSSTSNNTISSNTSSSSSSSLSSSSSSSSTTSSISSSSSSSSSFDEQGLKNFVFNSLSTMKLGNFSMTYELDGKDYTDVVTKDYYYTAYLNRGAVLLNTYNFHQKYAYNFEISNNKVEIRGQAYSEDYSSQELTSLDSANKFLNFDENENIDFVRVGDTIYTTDENIIGMFSSQLDFTGIKRVGFYKIEHYMVVVLQGYDSVKDEYYTPSTGAVIFIDNIGTSKLDVVEDYLKQYVSTTDTLENKADNLFGNVSFVSAVYDNMYLEESNYIERQGFSNLDIYNDYVRITDINEDNVSTSLTYQKLADGNTLNLIGVNGKNEVETTKTSTTYEDFGFVGQDKFNLNQFMKLTADDEYYTYLGTDASSLAYAITQHLRFLQWPVEEIKVKVENDKVTQMIFSTGLMQDTLSGNYFYRYVDTRVLDTPNVIEGAVKKTPSVHDEEIKGYLSYLNQDNSVFTSIEKDSAWDGSRFTKVTKGADFLLKGTYIVNSEDGSSNNMESLGSGYYLKDGKLYSFTFDEENNITLNKIPVNKSLKDVTNFSVSSEVLNLKDNVISTTGDIVNIGQYLGNIYNPLTVDARTLNMTVENEKISSMSFAYFGGTEEITFDYSAVTLNETMRANLDKAISEIDTDKKMTWEDDMRPEVYENLLVQYGKEIADKVPYLFDQDFIDSGNTFDGFYDYWDDEENPYFVIIMNTDMDLSYISKYKAHLLSEGYVTTDNKTFIKESDNLKLYVDEDNESNEFIHLYVLA
;
A
#
# COMPACT_ATOMS: atom_id res chain seq x y z
N MET A 1 -32.51 -1.87 -4.30
CA MET A 1 -33.75 -1.47 -3.57
C MET A 1 -33.44 -0.15 -2.87
N LYS A 2 -34.15 0.96 -3.11
CA LYS A 2 -33.80 2.27 -2.51
C LYS A 2 -34.14 2.29 -1.02
N ARG A 3 -33.22 2.75 -0.17
CA ARG A 3 -33.47 2.94 1.27
C ARG A 3 -32.94 4.31 1.69
N ASN A 4 -33.85 5.29 1.71
CA ASN A 4 -33.57 6.61 2.28
C ASN A 4 -33.30 6.47 3.78
N TYR A 5 -32.35 7.25 4.29
CA TYR A 5 -32.32 7.59 5.72
C TYR A 5 -32.41 9.10 5.89
N LEU A 6 -33.31 9.49 6.78
CA LEU A 6 -33.73 10.86 7.04
C LEU A 6 -32.81 11.46 8.10
N ILE A 7 -32.11 12.55 7.77
CA ILE A 7 -31.35 13.32 8.76
C ILE A 7 -32.34 13.90 9.77
N THR A 8 -32.10 13.65 11.06
CA THR A 8 -32.83 14.32 12.15
C THR A 8 -31.83 14.97 13.08
N ILE A 9 -31.68 16.28 12.94
CA ILE A 9 -30.90 17.13 13.85
C ILE A 9 -31.64 17.19 15.20
N LEU A 10 -30.94 16.91 16.30
CA LEU A 10 -31.35 17.38 17.62
C LEU A 10 -30.15 17.95 18.36
N SER A 11 -30.36 19.11 18.99
CA SER A 11 -29.29 19.99 19.45
C SER A 11 -29.14 20.03 20.97
N LEU A 12 -27.87 20.21 21.38
CA LEU A 12 -27.41 20.91 22.58
C LEU A 12 -27.77 20.34 23.98
N GLY A 13 -26.71 20.05 24.76
CA GLY A 13 -26.82 19.75 26.19
C GLY A 13 -25.48 19.82 26.92
N LEU A 14 -25.00 21.03 27.24
CA LEU A 14 -23.85 21.20 28.14
C LEU A 14 -24.14 20.58 29.51
N LEU A 15 -23.15 19.88 30.09
CA LEU A 15 -23.03 19.75 31.54
C LEU A 15 -21.55 19.65 31.96
N LEU A 16 -21.05 20.73 32.56
CA LEU A 16 -19.80 20.75 33.30
C LEU A 16 -19.99 20.08 34.66
N THR A 17 -19.07 19.20 35.05
CA THR A 17 -18.80 18.92 36.47
C THR A 17 -17.30 18.86 36.72
N SER A 18 -16.89 19.48 37.83
CA SER A 18 -15.48 19.65 38.22
C SER A 18 -15.24 19.04 39.60
N CYS A 19 -14.10 18.38 39.78
CA CYS A 19 -13.41 18.10 41.05
C CYS A 19 -11.91 17.94 40.66
N ALA A 20 -10.96 18.81 40.99
CA ALA A 20 -10.55 19.43 42.27
C ALA A 20 -9.61 18.55 43.12
N GLY A 21 -8.38 19.05 43.35
CA GLY A 21 -7.33 18.45 44.20
C GLY A 21 -5.98 18.31 43.46
N SER A 22 -5.17 19.37 43.34
CA SER A 22 -4.05 19.73 44.27
C SER A 22 -2.97 18.64 44.39
N VAL A 23 -1.68 18.90 44.20
CA VAL A 23 -0.87 19.88 44.97
C VAL A 23 0.33 20.48 44.20
N THR A 24 0.57 21.79 44.40
CA THR A 24 1.84 22.54 44.64
C THR A 24 3.20 21.93 44.22
N SER A 25 4.24 22.67 43.79
CA SER A 25 4.60 24.11 43.75
C SER A 25 5.85 24.27 42.83
N SER A 26 6.38 25.41 42.39
CA SER A 26 6.48 26.77 42.96
C SER A 26 6.95 27.79 41.90
N SER A 27 6.36 29.01 41.92
CA SER A 27 6.96 30.38 41.82
C SER A 27 8.35 30.57 41.17
N SER A 28 8.67 31.65 40.43
CA SER A 28 8.20 33.06 40.37
C SER A 28 8.75 33.69 39.06
N SER A 29 8.40 34.89 38.56
CA SER A 29 8.09 36.17 39.23
C SER A 29 7.33 37.15 38.33
N SER A 30 6.74 38.20 38.91
CA SER A 30 5.82 39.15 38.29
C SER A 30 6.29 40.62 38.34
N SER A 31 5.87 41.43 37.35
CA SER A 31 5.74 42.91 37.42
C SER A 31 4.99 43.40 36.16
N SER A 32 3.71 43.77 36.19
CA SER A 32 3.08 44.97 36.78
C SER A 32 3.18 46.26 35.95
N THR A 33 2.13 46.50 35.16
CA THR A 33 1.34 47.76 35.09
C THR A 33 2.05 49.12 35.02
N SER A 34 1.79 49.91 33.96
CA SER A 34 1.17 51.25 34.10
C SER A 34 0.80 51.91 32.76
N ASN A 35 -0.36 52.56 32.73
CA ASN A 35 -0.76 53.52 31.69
C ASN A 35 0.10 54.79 31.79
N ASN A 36 0.32 55.47 30.67
CA ASN A 36 0.13 56.93 30.66
C ASN A 36 -0.25 57.51 29.29
N THR A 37 -1.11 58.50 29.34
CA THR A 37 -1.64 59.28 28.20
C THR A 37 -0.88 60.61 28.10
N ILE A 38 -0.92 61.32 26.94
CA ILE A 38 -1.15 62.78 26.79
C ILE A 38 -0.70 63.31 25.40
N SER A 39 -1.68 63.80 24.61
CA SER A 39 -1.71 64.92 23.60
C SER A 39 -0.41 65.43 22.91
N SER A 40 -0.36 65.95 21.66
CA SER A 40 -1.30 66.25 20.54
C SER A 40 -0.45 66.86 19.37
N ASN A 41 -0.90 67.49 18.27
CA ASN A 41 -2.20 68.03 17.83
C ASN A 41 -2.24 68.33 16.30
N THR A 42 -3.42 68.28 15.66
CA THR A 42 -3.81 68.92 14.35
C THR A 42 -3.00 68.60 13.07
N SER A 43 -3.58 68.48 11.86
CA SER A 43 -4.87 68.97 11.32
C SER A 43 -5.45 68.11 10.17
N SER A 44 -6.80 68.10 10.07
CA SER A 44 -7.70 67.88 8.91
C SER A 44 -7.11 67.68 7.49
N SER A 45 -7.69 66.86 6.60
CA SER A 45 -9.12 66.96 6.19
C SER A 45 -9.76 65.72 5.49
N SER A 46 -10.94 65.33 5.98
CA SER A 46 -12.15 64.85 5.26
C SER A 46 -12.08 63.90 4.06
N SER A 47 -12.58 62.67 4.25
CA SER A 47 -13.72 62.13 3.47
C SER A 47 -14.52 61.15 4.36
N SER A 48 -15.81 60.96 4.05
CA SER A 48 -16.81 60.47 5.01
C SER A 48 -17.18 59.00 4.88
N SER A 49 -17.16 58.28 6.00
CA SER A 49 -17.92 57.05 6.22
C SER A 49 -19.44 57.29 6.14
N LEU A 50 -20.22 56.30 5.71
CA LEU A 50 -21.41 55.86 6.47
C LEU A 50 -21.94 54.50 6.01
N SER A 51 -22.34 53.70 7.00
CA SER A 51 -22.95 52.38 6.91
C SER A 51 -24.46 52.43 6.72
N SER A 52 -25.03 51.43 6.03
CA SER A 52 -26.44 51.02 6.16
C SER A 52 -26.54 49.54 5.76
N SER A 53 -26.70 48.59 6.68
CA SER A 53 -27.95 48.23 7.39
C SER A 53 -29.01 47.66 6.46
N SER A 54 -29.26 46.36 6.61
CA SER A 54 -30.25 45.58 5.89
C SER A 54 -31.70 45.98 6.21
N SER A 55 -32.54 46.04 5.18
CA SER A 55 -34.00 45.98 5.34
C SER A 55 -34.61 45.30 4.12
N SER A 56 -35.28 44.18 4.34
CA SER A 56 -36.02 43.44 3.33
C SER A 56 -37.31 44.17 2.93
N SER A 57 -37.56 44.29 1.62
CA SER A 57 -38.89 44.60 1.10
C SER A 57 -39.13 43.92 -0.23
N SER A 58 -40.00 42.91 -0.22
CA SER A 58 -40.59 42.33 -1.42
C SER A 58 -41.49 43.35 -2.11
N THR A 59 -41.19 43.72 -3.35
CA THR A 59 -42.11 44.48 -4.21
C THR A 59 -42.15 43.90 -5.60
N THR A 60 -43.23 43.17 -5.88
CA THR A 60 -43.73 42.95 -7.23
C THR A 60 -44.15 44.29 -7.84
N SER A 61 -43.55 44.67 -8.97
CA SER A 61 -43.98 45.83 -9.75
C SER A 61 -44.22 45.43 -11.20
N SER A 62 -45.51 45.33 -11.55
CA SER A 62 -45.99 45.16 -12.92
C SER A 62 -45.44 46.22 -13.86
N ILE A 63 -44.82 45.79 -14.96
CA ILE A 63 -44.35 46.68 -16.02
C ILE A 63 -45.56 47.39 -16.64
N SER A 64 -45.65 48.70 -16.39
CA SER A 64 -46.63 49.58 -17.01
C SER A 64 -46.11 50.02 -18.36
N SER A 65 -46.91 49.87 -19.41
CA SER A 65 -46.52 50.18 -20.78
C SER A 65 -46.27 51.68 -21.00
N SER A 66 -45.01 52.09 -21.10
CA SER A 66 -44.61 53.38 -21.68
C SER A 66 -43.80 53.14 -22.95
N SER A 67 -44.38 53.49 -24.10
CA SER A 67 -43.78 53.28 -25.41
C SER A 67 -42.61 54.24 -25.66
N SER A 68 -41.39 53.70 -25.71
CA SER A 68 -40.20 54.37 -26.23
C SER A 68 -39.53 53.50 -27.29
N SER A 69 -39.55 53.97 -28.54
CA SER A 69 -38.72 53.53 -29.68
C SER A 69 -38.19 52.09 -29.66
N SER A 70 -38.83 51.21 -30.42
CA SER A 70 -38.29 49.89 -30.75
C SER A 70 -36.97 50.01 -31.51
N SER A 71 -35.84 49.89 -30.82
CA SER A 71 -34.58 49.50 -31.44
C SER A 71 -34.78 48.11 -32.04
N SER A 72 -34.68 47.99 -33.36
CA SER A 72 -34.67 46.69 -34.02
C SER A 72 -33.49 45.88 -33.51
N PHE A 73 -33.76 44.75 -32.85
CA PHE A 73 -32.72 43.80 -32.45
C PHE A 73 -31.88 43.40 -33.67
N ASP A 74 -30.59 43.73 -33.65
CA ASP A 74 -29.66 43.42 -34.72
C ASP A 74 -29.10 42.00 -34.53
N GLU A 75 -29.87 41.02 -34.99
CA GLU A 75 -29.51 39.61 -34.92
C GLU A 75 -28.19 39.31 -35.64
N GLN A 76 -27.96 39.95 -36.80
CA GLN A 76 -26.72 39.75 -37.55
C GLN A 76 -25.52 40.42 -36.86
N GLY A 77 -25.73 41.61 -36.30
CA GLY A 77 -24.74 42.28 -35.45
C GLY A 77 -24.35 41.45 -34.23
N LEU A 78 -25.32 40.79 -33.57
CA LEU A 78 -25.04 39.89 -32.45
C LEU A 78 -24.29 38.63 -32.89
N LYS A 79 -24.70 37.97 -33.98
CA LYS A 79 -23.98 36.81 -34.54
C LYS A 79 -22.52 37.17 -34.88
N ASN A 80 -22.32 38.29 -35.59
CA ASN A 80 -20.99 38.78 -35.92
C ASN A 80 -20.16 39.11 -34.66
N PHE A 81 -20.79 39.67 -33.62
CA PHE A 81 -20.13 39.95 -32.33
C PHE A 81 -19.69 38.66 -31.62
N VAL A 82 -20.54 37.63 -31.57
CA VAL A 82 -20.21 36.33 -30.98
C VAL A 82 -19.07 35.65 -31.75
N PHE A 83 -19.17 35.55 -33.09
CA PHE A 83 -18.10 34.99 -33.93
C PHE A 83 -16.75 35.71 -33.74
N ASN A 84 -16.74 37.05 -33.76
CA ASN A 84 -15.52 37.83 -33.55
C ASN A 84 -14.97 37.65 -32.12
N SER A 85 -15.84 37.49 -31.13
CA SER A 85 -15.45 37.24 -29.74
C SER A 85 -14.79 35.88 -29.59
N LEU A 86 -15.39 34.81 -30.13
CA LEU A 86 -14.82 33.45 -30.14
C LEU A 86 -13.48 33.39 -30.90
N SER A 87 -13.42 34.01 -32.09
CA SER A 87 -12.18 34.14 -32.88
C SER A 87 -11.08 34.91 -32.14
N THR A 88 -11.43 35.85 -31.25
CA THR A 88 -10.44 36.54 -30.40
C THR A 88 -10.06 35.68 -29.18
N MET A 89 -11.01 35.01 -28.54
CA MET A 89 -10.77 34.09 -27.41
C MET A 89 -9.85 32.93 -27.80
N LYS A 90 -9.94 32.45 -29.04
CA LYS A 90 -9.00 31.50 -29.67
C LYS A 90 -7.54 31.93 -29.56
N LEU A 91 -7.24 33.23 -29.63
CA LEU A 91 -5.89 33.77 -29.48
C LEU A 91 -5.41 33.84 -28.01
N GLY A 92 -6.27 33.42 -27.06
CA GLY A 92 -6.13 33.65 -25.63
C GLY A 92 -6.51 35.07 -25.23
N ASN A 93 -6.28 35.38 -23.95
CA ASN A 93 -6.44 36.71 -23.35
C ASN A 93 -7.91 37.17 -23.13
N PHE A 94 -8.68 36.43 -22.32
CA PHE A 94 -10.06 36.78 -21.94
C PHE A 94 -10.31 36.60 -20.42
N SER A 95 -11.37 37.23 -19.90
CA SER A 95 -11.90 37.02 -18.54
C SER A 95 -13.29 36.41 -18.62
N MET A 96 -13.63 35.51 -17.71
CA MET A 96 -14.98 34.95 -17.55
C MET A 96 -15.42 35.09 -16.10
N THR A 97 -16.54 35.76 -15.84
CA THR A 97 -17.10 35.91 -14.48
C THR A 97 -18.42 35.15 -14.35
N TYR A 98 -18.57 34.37 -13.29
CA TYR A 98 -19.76 33.56 -13.00
C TYR A 98 -20.00 33.42 -11.49
N GLU A 99 -21.24 33.15 -11.10
CA GLU A 99 -21.64 33.03 -9.69
C GLU A 99 -21.74 31.57 -9.25
N LEU A 100 -20.99 31.15 -8.23
CA LEU A 100 -21.21 29.87 -7.52
C LEU A 100 -21.58 30.16 -6.06
N ASP A 101 -22.69 29.59 -5.60
CA ASP A 101 -23.21 29.71 -4.23
C ASP A 101 -23.28 31.16 -3.69
N GLY A 102 -23.72 32.10 -4.53
CA GLY A 102 -23.85 33.51 -4.16
C GLY A 102 -22.53 34.29 -4.10
N LYS A 103 -21.44 33.76 -4.70
CA LYS A 103 -20.14 34.42 -4.83
C LYS A 103 -19.73 34.48 -6.30
N ASP A 104 -19.27 35.66 -6.73
CA ASP A 104 -18.67 35.85 -8.05
C ASP A 104 -17.23 35.34 -8.08
N TYR A 105 -16.90 34.59 -9.13
CA TYR A 105 -15.56 34.10 -9.46
C TYR A 105 -15.18 34.58 -10.86
N THR A 106 -13.94 35.05 -11.04
CA THR A 106 -13.44 35.54 -12.34
C THR A 106 -12.21 34.76 -12.77
N ASP A 107 -12.39 33.89 -13.76
CA ASP A 107 -11.30 33.15 -14.40
C ASP A 107 -10.62 34.02 -15.46
N VAL A 108 -9.30 33.87 -15.59
CA VAL A 108 -8.45 34.65 -16.50
C VAL A 108 -7.59 33.69 -17.30
N VAL A 109 -7.65 33.77 -18.64
CA VAL A 109 -6.83 32.95 -19.55
C VAL A 109 -6.02 33.89 -20.42
N THR A 110 -4.68 33.84 -20.33
CA THR A 110 -3.73 34.61 -21.16
C THR A 110 -2.69 33.68 -21.80
N LYS A 111 -1.70 34.24 -22.51
CA LYS A 111 -0.59 33.45 -23.08
C LYS A 111 0.53 33.15 -22.09
N ASP A 112 0.72 34.02 -21.09
CA ASP A 112 1.79 33.89 -20.10
C ASP A 112 1.31 33.27 -18.78
N TYR A 113 0.00 33.28 -18.51
CA TYR A 113 -0.63 32.61 -17.36
C TYR A 113 -2.11 32.33 -17.58
N TYR A 114 -2.66 31.36 -16.83
CA TYR A 114 -4.09 31.25 -16.58
C TYR A 114 -4.36 31.23 -15.06
N TYR A 115 -5.59 31.51 -14.65
CA TYR A 115 -6.05 31.49 -13.27
C TYR A 115 -7.53 31.08 -13.20
N THR A 116 -7.82 30.11 -12.33
CA THR A 116 -9.15 29.57 -12.04
C THR A 116 -9.53 29.98 -10.61
N ALA A 117 -10.49 30.90 -10.49
CA ALA A 117 -10.76 31.63 -9.27
C ALA A 117 -11.41 30.78 -8.18
N TYR A 118 -12.29 29.82 -8.52
CA TYR A 118 -12.92 28.96 -7.51
C TYR A 118 -11.94 27.99 -6.86
N LEU A 119 -10.84 27.64 -7.55
CA LEU A 119 -9.73 26.84 -7.03
C LEU A 119 -8.62 27.68 -6.37
N ASN A 120 -8.66 29.02 -6.53
CA ASN A 120 -7.56 29.93 -6.20
C ASN A 120 -6.19 29.52 -6.79
N ARG A 121 -6.20 28.92 -7.99
CA ARG A 121 -5.04 28.24 -8.59
C ARG A 121 -4.89 28.59 -10.07
N GLY A 122 -3.67 28.50 -10.57
CA GLY A 122 -3.36 28.72 -11.98
C GLY A 122 -1.95 28.25 -12.32
N ALA A 123 -1.52 28.46 -13.57
CA ALA A 123 -0.12 28.27 -13.96
C ALA A 123 0.42 29.47 -14.74
N VAL A 124 1.73 29.71 -14.63
CA VAL A 124 2.45 30.87 -15.19
C VAL A 124 3.77 30.45 -15.86
N LEU A 125 4.09 31.02 -17.02
CA LEU A 125 5.32 30.74 -17.77
C LEU A 125 6.49 31.60 -17.27
N LEU A 126 7.46 30.97 -16.60
CA LEU A 126 8.63 31.60 -15.99
C LEU A 126 9.95 31.02 -16.49
N ASN A 127 11.00 31.86 -16.56
CA ASN A 127 12.39 31.44 -16.69
C ASN A 127 12.97 31.29 -15.28
N THR A 128 13.36 30.08 -14.87
CA THR A 128 13.77 29.78 -13.48
C THR A 128 15.26 29.40 -13.42
N TYR A 129 15.58 28.11 -13.32
CA TYR A 129 16.92 27.53 -13.38
C TYR A 129 17.47 27.48 -14.82
N ASN A 130 16.56 27.47 -15.82
CA ASN A 130 16.90 27.60 -17.23
C ASN A 130 16.54 29.00 -17.73
N PHE A 131 17.55 29.81 -18.05
CA PHE A 131 17.37 31.18 -18.55
C PHE A 131 17.02 31.24 -20.05
N HIS A 132 17.11 30.11 -20.77
CA HIS A 132 16.87 30.03 -22.22
C HIS A 132 15.48 29.52 -22.58
N GLN A 133 14.71 29.00 -21.63
CA GLN A 133 13.42 28.38 -21.86
C GLN A 133 12.46 28.73 -20.71
N LYS A 134 11.27 29.23 -21.05
CA LYS A 134 10.16 29.34 -20.08
C LYS A 134 9.53 27.97 -19.87
N TYR A 135 9.19 27.66 -18.63
CA TYR A 135 8.35 26.51 -18.27
C TYR A 135 7.14 27.00 -17.46
N ALA A 136 6.06 26.22 -17.45
CA ALA A 136 4.87 26.49 -16.67
C ALA A 136 5.06 26.07 -15.20
N TYR A 137 4.68 26.94 -14.29
CA TYR A 137 4.69 26.70 -12.85
C TYR A 137 3.31 26.94 -12.27
N ASN A 138 2.84 26.00 -11.45
CA ASN A 138 1.61 26.15 -10.69
C ASN A 138 1.77 27.26 -9.65
N PHE A 139 0.74 28.07 -9.46
CA PHE A 139 0.70 29.13 -8.46
C PHE A 139 -0.67 29.22 -7.78
N GLU A 140 -0.67 29.83 -6.60
CA GLU A 140 -1.89 30.30 -5.93
C GLU A 140 -1.77 31.78 -5.55
N ILE A 141 -2.90 32.41 -5.20
CA ILE A 141 -2.91 33.78 -4.70
C ILE A 141 -3.20 33.77 -3.20
N SER A 142 -2.22 34.20 -2.42
CA SER A 142 -2.26 34.23 -0.95
C SER A 142 -1.87 35.62 -0.48
N ASN A 143 -2.67 36.23 0.41
CA ASN A 143 -2.43 37.57 0.95
C ASN A 143 -2.15 38.65 -0.11
N ASN A 144 -2.81 38.56 -1.27
CA ASN A 144 -2.60 39.41 -2.45
C ASN A 144 -1.16 39.36 -3.01
N LYS A 145 -0.55 38.16 -2.99
CA LYS A 145 0.72 37.82 -3.63
C LYS A 145 0.57 36.51 -4.41
N VAL A 146 1.39 36.35 -5.45
CA VAL A 146 1.56 35.07 -6.16
C VAL A 146 2.53 34.20 -5.37
N GLU A 147 2.13 32.98 -5.01
CA GLU A 147 3.01 31.96 -4.43
C GLU A 147 3.19 30.83 -5.46
N ILE A 148 4.42 30.58 -5.91
CA ILE A 148 4.74 29.47 -6.82
C ILE A 148 4.87 28.17 -6.03
N ARG A 149 4.21 27.11 -6.53
CA ARG A 149 4.20 25.75 -5.97
C ARG A 149 5.35 24.89 -6.50
N GLY A 150 5.43 24.77 -7.82
CA GLY A 150 6.32 23.84 -8.55
C GLY A 150 5.92 23.79 -10.02
N GLN A 151 6.52 22.89 -10.82
CA GLN A 151 6.17 22.80 -12.25
C GLN A 151 4.74 22.29 -12.46
N ALA A 152 4.05 22.90 -13.43
CA ALA A 152 2.74 22.44 -13.87
C ALA A 152 2.85 21.11 -14.62
N TYR A 153 1.86 20.25 -14.43
CA TYR A 153 1.69 19.01 -15.19
C TYR A 153 0.81 19.24 -16.42
N SER A 154 0.94 18.37 -17.43
CA SER A 154 -0.07 18.21 -18.49
C SER A 154 -1.44 17.84 -17.91
N GLU A 155 -2.53 18.08 -18.65
CA GLU A 155 -3.90 17.89 -18.14
C GLU A 155 -4.25 16.43 -17.78
N ASP A 156 -3.54 15.48 -18.38
CA ASP A 156 -3.58 14.05 -18.09
C ASP A 156 -2.60 13.62 -16.98
N TYR A 157 -1.89 14.58 -16.38
CA TYR A 157 -0.84 14.43 -15.36
C TYR A 157 0.33 13.52 -15.77
N SER A 158 0.57 13.32 -17.08
CA SER A 158 1.62 12.42 -17.58
C SER A 158 3.01 13.05 -17.73
N SER A 159 3.13 14.38 -17.72
CA SER A 159 4.39 15.08 -17.98
C SER A 159 4.50 16.46 -17.31
N GLN A 160 5.73 16.92 -17.06
CA GLN A 160 6.08 18.30 -16.70
C GLN A 160 6.87 18.96 -17.87
N GLU A 161 7.67 20.01 -17.63
CA GLU A 161 8.38 20.78 -18.67
C GLU A 161 7.47 21.47 -19.71
N LEU A 162 6.22 21.78 -19.36
CA LEU A 162 5.32 22.48 -20.27
C LEU A 162 5.87 23.86 -20.67
N THR A 163 6.10 24.08 -21.96
CA THR A 163 6.64 25.34 -22.51
C THR A 163 5.57 26.28 -23.05
N SER A 164 4.30 25.89 -22.99
CA SER A 164 3.13 26.68 -23.36
C SER A 164 1.95 26.37 -22.42
N LEU A 165 0.99 27.28 -22.32
CA LEU A 165 -0.27 27.14 -21.58
C LEU A 165 -1.48 26.99 -22.51
N ASP A 166 -1.25 26.71 -23.80
CA ASP A 166 -2.29 26.61 -24.83
C ASP A 166 -3.43 25.62 -24.49
N SER A 167 -3.16 24.57 -23.70
CA SER A 167 -4.18 23.59 -23.28
C SER A 167 -5.26 24.20 -22.38
N ALA A 168 -4.91 25.20 -21.58
CA ALA A 168 -5.83 25.92 -20.70
C ALA A 168 -6.83 26.80 -21.49
N ASN A 169 -6.60 27.05 -22.78
CA ASN A 169 -7.54 27.75 -23.65
C ASN A 169 -8.31 26.75 -24.53
N LYS A 170 -9.52 26.38 -24.10
CA LYS A 170 -10.36 25.42 -24.85
C LYS A 170 -10.87 25.98 -26.19
N PHE A 171 -10.75 27.29 -26.44
CA PHE A 171 -11.12 27.94 -27.70
C PHE A 171 -10.01 27.91 -28.76
N LEU A 172 -8.79 27.44 -28.44
CA LEU A 172 -7.63 27.45 -29.35
C LEU A 172 -7.91 26.81 -30.73
N ASN A 173 -8.73 25.76 -30.74
CA ASN A 173 -9.08 24.99 -31.94
C ASN A 173 -10.37 25.48 -32.64
N PHE A 174 -10.90 26.65 -32.27
CA PHE A 174 -12.11 27.20 -32.91
C PHE A 174 -11.90 27.45 -34.41
N ASP A 175 -12.74 26.84 -35.25
CA ASP A 175 -12.69 27.04 -36.70
C ASP A 175 -13.51 28.28 -37.10
N GLU A 176 -12.81 29.30 -37.58
CA GLU A 176 -13.40 30.55 -38.07
C GLU A 176 -14.24 30.37 -39.35
N ASN A 177 -14.15 29.19 -39.99
CA ASN A 177 -14.94 28.81 -41.15
C ASN A 177 -16.19 27.98 -40.79
N GLU A 178 -16.38 27.63 -39.52
CA GLU A 178 -17.51 26.84 -39.05
C GLU A 178 -18.82 27.64 -39.15
N ASN A 179 -19.81 27.07 -39.85
CA ASN A 179 -21.12 27.68 -39.98
C ASN A 179 -22.02 27.30 -38.80
N ILE A 180 -21.85 28.01 -37.67
CA ILE A 180 -22.65 27.83 -36.47
C ILE A 180 -24.12 28.21 -36.75
N ASP A 181 -25.03 27.23 -36.63
CA ASP A 181 -26.46 27.48 -36.71
C ASP A 181 -26.98 28.12 -35.40
N PHE A 182 -27.74 29.20 -35.54
CA PHE A 182 -28.28 29.99 -34.42
C PHE A 182 -29.80 30.14 -34.52
N VAL A 183 -30.50 29.79 -33.44
CA VAL A 183 -31.93 30.00 -33.24
C VAL A 183 -32.16 31.18 -32.29
N ARG A 184 -32.87 32.21 -32.75
CA ARG A 184 -33.21 33.38 -31.93
C ARG A 184 -34.42 33.12 -31.02
N VAL A 185 -34.31 33.49 -29.75
CA VAL A 185 -35.44 33.59 -28.80
C VAL A 185 -35.31 34.89 -28.02
N GLY A 186 -36.24 35.84 -28.25
CA GLY A 186 -36.16 37.17 -27.64
C GLY A 186 -34.95 37.96 -28.14
N ASP A 187 -34.10 38.40 -27.21
CA ASP A 187 -32.84 39.10 -27.48
C ASP A 187 -31.61 38.20 -27.30
N THR A 188 -31.81 36.88 -27.24
CA THR A 188 -30.76 35.86 -27.13
C THR A 188 -30.74 35.01 -28.40
N ILE A 189 -29.54 34.70 -28.91
CA ILE A 189 -29.34 33.67 -29.93
C ILE A 189 -28.80 32.40 -29.28
N TYR A 190 -29.32 31.25 -29.64
CA TYR A 190 -28.93 29.95 -29.09
C TYR A 190 -28.33 29.07 -30.18
N THR A 191 -27.31 28.30 -29.83
CA THR A 191 -26.79 27.21 -30.68
C THR A 191 -26.79 25.89 -29.93
N THR A 192 -27.03 24.81 -30.69
CA THR A 192 -26.87 23.41 -30.25
C THR A 192 -25.63 22.78 -30.89
N ASP A 193 -24.73 23.59 -31.41
CA ASP A 193 -23.45 23.17 -31.98
C ASP A 193 -22.58 22.47 -30.91
N GLU A 194 -22.17 21.23 -31.18
CA GLU A 194 -21.45 20.40 -30.22
C GLU A 194 -20.03 20.89 -29.94
N ASN A 195 -19.38 21.56 -30.90
CA ASN A 195 -18.05 22.15 -30.71
C ASN A 195 -18.14 23.37 -29.78
N ILE A 196 -19.12 24.26 -30.01
CA ILE A 196 -19.35 25.42 -29.14
C ILE A 196 -19.78 25.00 -27.73
N ILE A 197 -20.68 24.02 -27.61
CA ILE A 197 -21.03 23.43 -26.30
C ILE A 197 -19.78 22.85 -25.63
N GLY A 198 -18.96 22.09 -26.36
CA GLY A 198 -17.74 21.47 -25.85
C GLY A 198 -16.73 22.48 -25.32
N MET A 199 -16.46 23.57 -26.06
CA MET A 199 -15.53 24.62 -25.63
C MET A 199 -15.96 25.29 -24.33
N PHE A 200 -17.21 25.75 -24.22
CA PHE A 200 -17.69 26.38 -22.99
C PHE A 200 -17.79 25.40 -21.82
N SER A 201 -18.23 24.18 -22.07
CA SER A 201 -18.37 23.16 -21.03
C SER A 201 -17.01 22.77 -20.45
N SER A 202 -16.00 22.55 -21.30
CA SER A 202 -14.65 22.17 -20.88
C SER A 202 -13.79 23.33 -20.35
N GLN A 203 -14.13 24.59 -20.65
CA GLN A 203 -13.41 25.75 -20.09
C GLN A 203 -13.83 26.07 -18.65
N LEU A 204 -15.03 25.67 -18.26
CA LEU A 204 -15.67 25.98 -16.97
C LEU A 204 -15.99 24.73 -16.13
N ASP A 205 -15.49 23.56 -16.53
CA ASP A 205 -15.75 22.24 -15.93
C ASP A 205 -17.24 21.86 -15.77
N PHE A 206 -18.10 22.38 -16.65
CA PHE A 206 -19.53 22.06 -16.69
C PHE A 206 -19.81 20.76 -17.44
N THR A 207 -20.75 19.96 -16.93
CA THR A 207 -21.26 18.76 -17.62
C THR A 207 -22.77 18.83 -17.84
N GLY A 208 -23.29 18.01 -18.75
CA GLY A 208 -24.73 17.90 -19.02
C GLY A 208 -25.34 19.03 -19.87
N ILE A 209 -24.54 20.00 -20.32
CA ILE A 209 -24.98 21.09 -21.21
C ILE A 209 -25.42 20.54 -22.57
N LYS A 210 -26.49 21.12 -23.12
CA LYS A 210 -27.12 20.74 -24.40
C LYS A 210 -27.39 21.92 -25.34
N ARG A 211 -27.24 23.15 -24.85
CA ARG A 211 -27.40 24.38 -25.64
C ARG A 211 -26.63 25.52 -24.99
N VAL A 212 -26.08 26.41 -25.80
CA VAL A 212 -25.46 27.66 -25.35
C VAL A 212 -26.25 28.84 -25.92
N GLY A 213 -26.64 29.78 -25.06
CA GLY A 213 -27.26 31.05 -25.42
C GLY A 213 -26.29 32.21 -25.31
N PHE A 214 -26.39 33.17 -26.23
CA PHE A 214 -25.58 34.38 -26.27
C PHE A 214 -26.44 35.62 -26.36
N TYR A 215 -26.11 36.63 -25.57
CA TYR A 215 -26.64 37.98 -25.69
C TYR A 215 -25.58 39.00 -25.23
N LYS A 216 -25.90 40.29 -25.34
CA LYS A 216 -24.96 41.38 -25.07
C LYS A 216 -25.54 42.35 -24.03
N ILE A 217 -24.73 42.66 -23.02
CA ILE A 217 -24.97 43.76 -22.07
C ILE A 217 -23.76 44.70 -22.17
N GLU A 218 -23.99 45.97 -22.50
CA GLU A 218 -22.94 46.99 -22.65
C GLU A 218 -21.78 46.52 -23.57
N HIS A 219 -20.61 46.22 -23.00
CA HIS A 219 -19.44 45.67 -23.70
C HIS A 219 -19.24 44.16 -23.47
N TYR A 220 -19.92 43.55 -22.50
CA TYR A 220 -19.85 42.13 -22.17
C TYR A 220 -20.54 41.23 -23.22
N MET A 221 -19.91 40.09 -23.51
CA MET A 221 -20.61 38.94 -24.09
C MET A 221 -21.16 38.10 -22.95
N VAL A 222 -22.48 37.91 -22.89
CA VAL A 222 -23.11 37.08 -21.85
C VAL A 222 -23.50 35.74 -22.43
N VAL A 223 -23.00 34.68 -21.80
CA VAL A 223 -23.18 33.27 -22.19
C VAL A 223 -24.09 32.59 -21.19
N VAL A 224 -25.04 31.79 -21.67
CA VAL A 224 -25.98 31.02 -20.85
C VAL A 224 -25.88 29.55 -21.22
N LEU A 225 -25.37 28.74 -20.31
CA LEU A 225 -25.30 27.29 -20.47
C LEU A 225 -26.66 26.68 -20.09
N GLN A 226 -27.17 25.78 -20.91
CA GLN A 226 -28.47 25.15 -20.66
C GLN A 226 -28.42 23.63 -20.79
N GLY A 227 -28.92 22.96 -19.75
CA GLY A 227 -29.29 21.56 -19.81
C GLY A 227 -30.66 21.37 -20.49
N TYR A 228 -31.06 20.11 -20.65
CA TYR A 228 -32.34 19.73 -21.24
C TYR A 228 -33.05 18.71 -20.35
N ASP A 229 -34.29 19.01 -19.97
CA ASP A 229 -35.18 18.12 -19.21
C ASP A 229 -36.03 17.32 -20.20
N SER A 230 -35.64 16.07 -20.45
CA SER A 230 -36.33 15.17 -21.38
C SER A 230 -37.72 14.71 -20.90
N VAL A 231 -38.10 14.97 -19.65
CA VAL A 231 -39.44 14.70 -19.12
C VAL A 231 -40.38 15.87 -19.39
N LYS A 232 -39.85 17.10 -19.42
CA LYS A 232 -40.61 18.32 -19.73
C LYS A 232 -40.55 18.74 -21.21
N ASP A 233 -39.59 18.23 -21.99
CA ASP A 233 -39.25 18.72 -23.34
C ASP A 233 -38.81 20.19 -23.33
N GLU A 234 -38.06 20.59 -22.29
CA GLU A 234 -37.68 21.98 -22.04
C GLU A 234 -36.19 22.13 -21.73
N TYR A 235 -35.58 23.19 -22.25
CA TYR A 235 -34.25 23.62 -21.85
C TYR A 235 -34.32 24.42 -20.55
N TYR A 236 -33.38 24.16 -19.64
CA TYR A 236 -33.27 24.89 -18.37
C TYR A 236 -31.85 25.42 -18.17
N THR A 237 -31.73 26.59 -17.55
CA THR A 237 -30.45 27.11 -17.06
C THR A 237 -30.23 26.58 -15.64
N PRO A 238 -29.10 25.89 -15.34
CA PRO A 238 -28.72 25.55 -13.97
C PRO A 238 -28.72 26.77 -13.04
N SER A 239 -29.02 26.56 -11.76
CA SER A 239 -29.18 27.65 -10.79
C SER A 239 -27.89 28.34 -10.35
N THR A 240 -26.73 27.74 -10.63
CA THR A 240 -25.39 28.23 -10.27
C THR A 240 -24.45 28.07 -11.47
N GLY A 241 -23.54 29.04 -11.63
CA GLY A 241 -22.44 29.11 -12.61
C GLY A 241 -22.81 29.15 -14.10
N ALA A 242 -24.06 28.86 -14.47
CA ALA A 242 -24.48 28.72 -15.86
C ALA A 242 -24.76 30.04 -16.60
N VAL A 243 -24.59 31.21 -15.95
CA VAL A 243 -24.62 32.52 -16.60
C VAL A 243 -23.24 33.15 -16.44
N ILE A 244 -22.56 33.38 -17.56
CA ILE A 244 -21.16 33.80 -17.59
C ILE A 244 -21.03 35.12 -18.33
N PHE A 245 -20.38 36.08 -17.68
CA PHE A 245 -20.05 37.39 -18.24
C PHE A 245 -18.61 37.37 -18.74
N ILE A 246 -18.44 37.51 -20.05
CA ILE A 246 -17.13 37.48 -20.70
C ILE A 246 -16.73 38.91 -21.06
N ASP A 247 -15.58 39.32 -20.53
CA ASP A 247 -15.03 40.67 -20.65
C ASP A 247 -13.54 40.65 -21.03
N ASN A 248 -13.01 41.83 -21.36
CA ASN A 248 -11.61 42.10 -21.65
C ASN A 248 -11.05 41.15 -22.72
N ILE A 249 -11.87 40.80 -23.71
CA ILE A 249 -11.51 39.90 -24.80
C ILE A 249 -10.36 40.55 -25.61
N GLY A 250 -9.21 39.87 -25.64
CA GLY A 250 -7.94 40.37 -26.19
C GLY A 250 -7.10 41.25 -25.27
N THR A 251 -7.59 41.60 -24.07
CA THR A 251 -6.97 42.58 -23.13
C THR A 251 -7.03 42.20 -21.65
N SER A 252 -7.43 40.96 -21.34
CA SER A 252 -7.56 40.41 -19.99
C SER A 252 -6.25 40.50 -19.21
N LYS A 253 -6.36 40.59 -17.88
CA LYS A 253 -5.21 40.56 -16.97
C LYS A 253 -5.67 40.35 -15.53
N LEU A 254 -4.76 39.82 -14.72
CA LEU A 254 -4.90 39.74 -13.27
C LEU A 254 -3.77 40.55 -12.63
N ASP A 255 -4.09 41.74 -12.09
CA ASP A 255 -3.08 42.75 -11.73
C ASP A 255 -1.99 42.23 -10.76
N VAL A 256 -2.34 41.35 -9.83
CA VAL A 256 -1.37 40.72 -8.90
C VAL A 256 -0.37 39.78 -9.61
N VAL A 257 -0.80 39.10 -10.69
CA VAL A 257 0.10 38.25 -11.51
C VAL A 257 0.93 39.10 -12.46
N GLU A 258 0.33 40.14 -13.06
CA GLU A 258 1.05 41.12 -13.87
C GLU A 258 2.18 41.81 -13.09
N ASP A 259 1.89 42.23 -11.85
CA ASP A 259 2.87 42.91 -11.01
C ASP A 259 3.93 41.95 -10.47
N TYR A 260 3.60 40.68 -10.22
CA TYR A 260 4.57 39.62 -9.97
C TYR A 260 5.49 39.43 -11.19
N LEU A 261 4.95 39.25 -12.40
CA LEU A 261 5.72 39.03 -13.63
C LEU A 261 6.67 40.20 -13.96
N LYS A 262 6.28 41.44 -13.66
CA LYS A 262 7.15 42.63 -13.83
C LYS A 262 8.27 42.73 -12.80
N GLN A 263 8.04 42.21 -11.59
CA GLN A 263 8.99 42.25 -10.47
C GLN A 263 9.87 41.00 -10.40
N TYR A 264 9.46 39.90 -11.05
CA TYR A 264 10.15 38.63 -11.01
C TYR A 264 11.55 38.73 -11.62
N VAL A 265 12.55 38.49 -10.78
CA VAL A 265 13.95 38.35 -11.16
C VAL A 265 14.40 36.99 -10.64
N SER A 266 14.71 36.06 -11.55
CA SER A 266 15.28 34.76 -11.19
C SER A 266 16.53 34.96 -10.34
N THR A 267 16.56 34.32 -9.17
CA THR A 267 17.69 34.38 -8.24
C THR A 267 18.76 33.36 -8.67
N THR A 268 19.97 33.49 -8.12
CA THR A 268 20.97 32.41 -8.18
C THR A 268 21.19 31.80 -6.80
N ASP A 269 20.22 31.93 -5.90
CA ASP A 269 20.31 31.37 -4.55
C ASP A 269 19.63 30.00 -4.52
N THR A 270 20.46 28.95 -4.47
CA THR A 270 20.05 27.55 -4.57
C THR A 270 20.46 26.75 -3.32
N LEU A 271 20.08 25.47 -3.26
CA LEU A 271 20.56 24.54 -2.22
C LEU A 271 21.98 23.99 -2.47
N GLU A 272 22.67 24.39 -3.54
CA GLU A 272 24.05 23.97 -3.78
C GLU A 272 24.95 24.37 -2.60
N ASN A 273 25.68 23.39 -2.05
CA ASN A 273 26.54 23.53 -0.87
C ASN A 273 25.80 23.87 0.45
N LYS A 274 24.48 23.66 0.53
CA LYS A 274 23.64 23.91 1.73
C LYS A 274 22.81 22.70 2.20
N ALA A 275 23.07 21.53 1.60
CA ALA A 275 22.23 20.33 1.71
C ALA A 275 23.05 19.04 1.83
N ASP A 276 24.35 19.12 2.15
CA ASP A 276 25.21 17.94 2.30
C ASP A 276 24.69 16.97 3.39
N ASN A 277 23.92 17.47 4.35
CA ASN A 277 23.29 16.67 5.41
C ASN A 277 22.08 15.84 4.95
N LEU A 278 21.71 15.90 3.67
CA LEU A 278 20.71 14.99 3.06
C LEU A 278 21.32 13.67 2.58
N PHE A 279 22.66 13.54 2.57
CA PHE A 279 23.37 12.42 1.94
C PHE A 279 24.28 11.66 2.91
N GLY A 280 24.48 10.37 2.64
CA GLY A 280 25.25 9.49 3.52
C GLY A 280 24.41 9.01 4.71
N ASN A 281 24.90 9.21 5.93
CA ASN A 281 24.14 8.86 7.14
C ASN A 281 23.14 9.98 7.44
N VAL A 282 21.85 9.70 7.39
CA VAL A 282 20.76 10.67 7.52
C VAL A 282 19.49 10.00 8.07
N SER A 283 18.70 10.77 8.80
CA SER A 283 17.38 10.35 9.29
C SER A 283 16.32 11.39 8.96
N PHE A 284 15.25 10.92 8.33
CA PHE A 284 14.08 11.68 7.94
C PHE A 284 12.89 11.22 8.78
N VAL A 285 12.25 12.15 9.49
CA VAL A 285 11.04 11.90 10.28
C VAL A 285 9.88 12.61 9.60
N SER A 286 9.05 11.87 8.87
CA SER A 286 8.02 12.44 8.00
C SER A 286 6.64 12.29 8.59
N ALA A 287 6.03 13.38 9.07
CA ALA A 287 4.65 13.39 9.55
C ALA A 287 3.69 13.55 8.36
N VAL A 288 2.73 12.63 8.22
CA VAL A 288 1.82 12.53 7.07
C VAL A 288 0.45 13.06 7.43
N TYR A 289 -0.09 13.95 6.60
CA TYR A 289 -1.36 14.62 6.82
C TYR A 289 -2.22 14.68 5.55
N ASP A 290 -3.54 14.56 5.72
CA ASP A 290 -4.51 14.96 4.70
C ASP A 290 -5.21 16.24 5.17
N ASN A 291 -5.38 17.19 4.25
CA ASN A 291 -6.19 18.38 4.47
C ASN A 291 -7.47 18.27 3.62
N MET A 292 -8.58 17.98 4.29
CA MET A 292 -9.89 17.73 3.69
C MET A 292 -10.72 19.01 3.62
N TYR A 293 -11.31 19.27 2.45
CA TYR A 293 -12.29 20.31 2.24
C TYR A 293 -13.70 19.72 2.39
N LEU A 294 -14.38 20.08 3.48
CA LEU A 294 -15.79 19.73 3.73
C LEU A 294 -16.65 20.98 3.55
N GLU A 295 -17.94 20.80 3.23
CA GLU A 295 -18.89 21.89 2.92
C GLU A 295 -18.91 23.03 3.97
N GLU A 296 -18.67 22.71 5.25
CA GLU A 296 -18.72 23.67 6.36
C GLU A 296 -17.34 24.03 6.97
N SER A 297 -16.27 23.31 6.65
CA SER A 297 -14.93 23.54 7.24
C SER A 297 -13.80 22.76 6.57
N ASN A 298 -12.57 23.31 6.62
CA ASN A 298 -11.36 22.53 6.33
C ASN A 298 -10.89 21.78 7.58
N TYR A 299 -10.50 20.51 7.43
CA TYR A 299 -10.03 19.65 8.52
C TYR A 299 -8.68 19.03 8.15
N ILE A 300 -7.71 19.08 9.07
CA ILE A 300 -6.39 18.46 8.91
C ILE A 300 -6.33 17.21 9.78
N GLU A 301 -6.14 16.06 9.13
CA GLU A 301 -6.01 14.75 9.76
C GLU A 301 -4.57 14.26 9.67
N ARG A 302 -4.00 13.79 10.78
CA ARG A 302 -2.67 13.15 10.76
C ARG A 302 -2.83 11.65 10.55
N GLN A 303 -2.52 11.20 9.33
CA GLN A 303 -2.57 9.80 8.91
C GLN A 303 -1.50 8.93 9.59
N GLY A 304 -0.37 9.54 10.00
CA GLY A 304 0.69 8.83 10.70
C GLY A 304 2.07 9.50 10.54
N PHE A 305 3.11 8.68 10.64
CA PHE A 305 4.48 9.02 10.30
C PHE A 305 5.08 7.93 9.40
N SER A 306 5.98 8.31 8.51
CA SER A 306 6.89 7.39 7.81
C SER A 306 8.31 7.92 7.94
N ASN A 307 9.17 7.17 8.62
CA ASN A 307 10.53 7.55 8.90
C ASN A 307 11.49 6.75 8.02
N LEU A 308 12.46 7.44 7.42
CA LEU A 308 13.54 6.83 6.65
C LEU A 308 14.86 7.09 7.39
N ASP A 309 15.50 6.02 7.83
CA ASP A 309 16.86 6.05 8.38
C ASP A 309 17.82 5.39 7.39
N ILE A 310 18.88 6.11 7.01
CA ILE A 310 20.01 5.58 6.24
C ILE A 310 21.25 5.68 7.12
N TYR A 311 21.90 4.55 7.38
CA TYR A 311 23.10 4.51 8.22
C TYR A 311 24.10 3.45 7.74
N ASN A 312 25.22 3.90 7.20
CA ASN A 312 26.25 3.11 6.54
C ASN A 312 25.67 2.27 5.37
N ASP A 313 25.52 0.97 5.58
CA ASP A 313 24.96 0.02 4.61
C ASP A 313 23.55 -0.46 5.01
N TYR A 314 22.90 0.21 5.96
CA TYR A 314 21.53 -0.08 6.36
C TYR A 314 20.54 1.00 5.93
N VAL A 315 19.35 0.56 5.54
CA VAL A 315 18.17 1.38 5.28
C VAL A 315 17.05 0.84 6.17
N ARG A 316 16.43 1.68 6.98
CA ARG A 316 15.23 1.31 7.76
C ARG A 316 14.09 2.25 7.38
N ILE A 317 12.96 1.66 7.00
CA ILE A 317 11.68 2.36 6.93
C ILE A 317 10.90 2.01 8.19
N THR A 318 10.36 3.02 8.88
CA THR A 318 9.49 2.83 10.05
C THR A 318 8.19 3.59 9.84
N ASP A 319 7.09 2.86 9.66
CA ASP A 319 5.75 3.42 9.55
C ASP A 319 5.07 3.40 10.92
N ILE A 320 4.41 4.49 11.28
CA ILE A 320 3.65 4.65 12.52
C ILE A 320 2.26 5.15 12.12
N ASN A 321 1.22 4.34 12.33
CA ASN A 321 -0.14 4.75 12.01
C ASN A 321 -0.71 5.78 13.01
N GLU A 322 -1.90 6.30 12.73
CA GLU A 322 -2.65 7.22 13.62
C GLU A 322 -2.79 6.70 15.07
N ASP A 323 -2.85 5.37 15.22
CA ASP A 323 -2.98 4.63 16.47
C ASP A 323 -1.69 4.50 17.29
N ASN A 324 -0.57 5.03 16.78
CA ASN A 324 0.81 4.88 17.26
C ASN A 324 1.34 3.43 17.26
N VAL A 325 0.78 2.55 16.43
CA VAL A 325 1.35 1.22 16.17
C VAL A 325 2.50 1.39 15.18
N SER A 326 3.70 0.96 15.57
CA SER A 326 4.91 1.07 14.76
C SER A 326 5.29 -0.27 14.12
N THR A 327 5.43 -0.24 12.80
CA THR A 327 6.01 -1.33 12.01
C THR A 327 7.28 -0.83 11.34
N SER A 328 8.26 -1.71 11.10
CA SER A 328 9.48 -1.32 10.43
C SER A 328 10.05 -2.45 9.58
N LEU A 329 10.77 -2.08 8.53
CA LEU A 329 11.54 -2.98 7.69
C LEU A 329 12.97 -2.45 7.62
N THR A 330 13.94 -3.29 7.97
CA THR A 330 15.36 -2.95 7.89
C THR A 330 16.04 -3.79 6.83
N TYR A 331 16.72 -3.11 5.91
CA TYR A 331 17.46 -3.70 4.81
C TYR A 331 18.97 -3.50 5.03
N GLN A 332 19.75 -4.51 4.70
CA GLN A 332 21.20 -4.45 4.62
C GLN A 332 21.64 -4.51 3.16
N LYS A 333 22.32 -3.47 2.71
CA LYS A 333 22.94 -3.35 1.39
C LYS A 333 24.21 -4.21 1.33
N LEU A 334 24.35 -4.99 0.26
CA LEU A 334 25.52 -5.82 0.02
C LEU A 334 26.64 -5.04 -0.69
N ALA A 335 27.81 -5.66 -0.79
CA ALA A 335 29.02 -5.05 -1.35
C ALA A 335 28.94 -4.70 -2.85
N ASP A 336 27.93 -5.20 -3.58
CA ASP A 336 27.64 -4.80 -4.96
C ASP A 336 26.92 -3.43 -5.06
N GLY A 337 26.42 -2.91 -3.92
CA GLY A 337 25.76 -1.62 -3.81
C GLY A 337 24.29 -1.59 -4.21
N ASN A 338 23.70 -2.69 -4.71
CA ASN A 338 22.29 -2.73 -5.12
C ASN A 338 21.49 -3.89 -4.51
N THR A 339 22.10 -5.05 -4.28
CA THR A 339 21.42 -6.19 -3.67
C THR A 339 21.20 -5.94 -2.19
N LEU A 340 20.00 -6.26 -1.70
CA LEU A 340 19.64 -6.13 -0.28
C LEU A 340 19.30 -7.49 0.34
N ASN A 341 19.60 -7.63 1.63
CA ASN A 341 18.94 -8.60 2.50
C ASN A 341 17.95 -7.85 3.40
N LEU A 342 16.78 -8.43 3.66
CA LEU A 342 15.92 -7.99 4.76
C LEU A 342 16.43 -8.60 6.06
N ILE A 343 16.59 -7.78 7.09
CA ILE A 343 17.06 -8.20 8.42
C ILE A 343 16.04 -7.85 9.49
N GLY A 344 15.89 -8.73 10.47
CA GLY A 344 14.98 -8.52 11.59
C GLY A 344 15.09 -9.66 12.57
N VAL A 345 14.01 -9.89 13.32
CA VAL A 345 13.85 -11.13 14.07
C VAL A 345 12.71 -11.95 13.54
N ASN A 346 12.82 -13.27 13.69
CA ASN A 346 11.77 -14.19 13.30
C ASN A 346 10.67 -14.30 14.37
N GLY A 347 9.65 -15.13 14.12
CA GLY A 347 8.55 -15.34 15.06
C GLY A 347 8.98 -15.82 16.45
N LYS A 348 10.18 -16.41 16.60
CA LYS A 348 10.76 -16.84 17.89
C LYS A 348 11.63 -15.78 18.57
N ASN A 349 11.67 -14.54 18.06
CA ASN A 349 12.58 -13.47 18.49
C ASN A 349 14.08 -13.86 18.31
N GLU A 350 14.40 -14.61 17.26
CA GLU A 350 15.78 -14.94 16.88
C GLU A 350 16.20 -14.04 15.71
N VAL A 351 17.44 -13.56 15.71
CA VAL A 351 17.94 -12.68 14.65
C VAL A 351 18.08 -13.48 13.36
N GLU A 352 17.46 -12.98 12.29
CA GLU A 352 17.41 -13.65 11.00
C GLU A 352 17.66 -12.67 9.84
N THR A 353 18.21 -13.19 8.76
CA THR A 353 18.56 -12.46 7.53
C THR A 353 17.97 -13.21 6.35
N THR A 354 17.07 -12.57 5.62
CA THR A 354 16.33 -13.16 4.50
C THR A 354 16.69 -12.44 3.21
N LYS A 355 16.82 -13.17 2.10
CA LYS A 355 16.96 -12.55 0.78
C LYS A 355 15.66 -11.85 0.40
N THR A 356 15.73 -10.67 -0.20
CA THR A 356 14.57 -9.99 -0.77
C THR A 356 14.77 -9.76 -2.27
N SER A 357 13.67 -9.58 -3.01
CA SER A 357 13.70 -9.06 -4.38
C SER A 357 13.84 -7.54 -4.43
N THR A 358 13.62 -6.84 -3.31
CA THR A 358 13.85 -5.39 -3.20
C THR A 358 15.33 -5.06 -3.37
N THR A 359 15.62 -4.12 -4.26
CA THR A 359 16.95 -3.59 -4.55
C THR A 359 17.11 -2.19 -3.95
N TYR A 360 18.34 -1.68 -3.85
CA TYR A 360 18.60 -0.32 -3.36
C TYR A 360 18.05 0.75 -4.31
N GLU A 361 17.95 0.45 -5.61
CA GLU A 361 17.35 1.32 -6.62
C GLU A 361 15.83 1.48 -6.46
N ASP A 362 15.11 0.48 -5.91
CA ASP A 362 13.64 0.53 -5.73
C ASP A 362 13.16 1.60 -4.73
N PHE A 363 14.06 2.08 -3.86
CA PHE A 363 13.79 3.19 -2.93
C PHE A 363 13.86 4.55 -3.64
N GLY A 364 14.29 4.60 -4.90
CA GLY A 364 14.44 5.82 -5.68
C GLY A 364 15.52 6.76 -5.15
N PHE A 365 16.46 6.32 -4.30
CA PHE A 365 17.41 7.19 -3.61
C PHE A 365 18.22 8.05 -4.58
N VAL A 366 17.93 9.35 -4.55
CA VAL A 366 18.54 10.32 -5.44
C VAL A 366 19.87 10.78 -4.85
N GLY A 367 20.98 10.22 -5.35
CA GLY A 367 22.32 10.67 -4.98
C GLY A 367 22.54 12.16 -5.31
N GLN A 368 23.50 12.80 -4.63
CA GLN A 368 23.72 14.25 -4.68
C GLN A 368 23.73 14.85 -6.11
N ASP A 369 24.43 14.22 -7.04
CA ASP A 369 24.52 14.65 -8.45
C ASP A 369 23.18 14.59 -9.22
N LYS A 370 22.23 13.76 -8.77
CA LYS A 370 20.89 13.59 -9.35
C LYS A 370 19.81 14.38 -8.61
N PHE A 371 20.08 14.87 -7.39
CA PHE A 371 19.09 15.53 -6.53
C PHE A 371 18.67 16.92 -7.06
N ASN A 372 19.40 17.44 -8.06
CA ASN A 372 19.12 18.72 -8.71
C ASN A 372 19.04 19.89 -7.70
N LEU A 373 20.04 20.00 -6.81
CA LEU A 373 20.13 21.05 -5.77
C LEU A 373 20.05 22.47 -6.35
N ASN A 374 20.45 22.66 -7.60
CA ASN A 374 20.34 23.91 -8.36
C ASN A 374 18.90 24.27 -8.79
N GLN A 375 17.97 23.31 -8.81
CA GLN A 375 16.55 23.51 -9.11
C GLN A 375 15.72 23.84 -7.87
N PHE A 376 16.29 23.72 -6.66
CA PHE A 376 15.71 24.27 -5.44
C PHE A 376 16.16 25.73 -5.30
N MET A 377 15.25 26.69 -5.42
CA MET A 377 15.59 28.11 -5.54
C MET A 377 14.79 28.97 -4.55
N LYS A 378 15.38 30.09 -4.13
CA LYS A 378 14.63 31.24 -3.60
C LYS A 378 13.91 31.95 -4.74
N LEU A 379 12.62 32.23 -4.60
CA LEU A 379 11.85 33.00 -5.58
C LEU A 379 11.95 34.51 -5.29
N THR A 380 12.01 34.86 -4.00
CA THR A 380 12.34 36.19 -3.50
C THR A 380 13.43 36.12 -2.43
N ALA A 381 14.14 37.23 -2.21
CA ALA A 381 15.21 37.31 -1.21
C ALA A 381 14.71 37.17 0.24
N ASP A 382 13.40 37.36 0.48
CA ASP A 382 12.78 37.30 1.81
C ASP A 382 12.09 35.95 2.08
N ASP A 383 12.12 34.99 1.13
CA ASP A 383 11.48 33.68 1.30
C ASP A 383 12.16 32.88 2.44
N GLU A 384 11.37 32.22 3.29
CA GLU A 384 11.90 31.29 4.31
C GLU A 384 12.37 29.95 3.69
N TYR A 385 11.64 29.45 2.69
CA TYR A 385 11.87 28.16 2.05
C TYR A 385 12.58 28.29 0.69
N TYR A 386 13.25 27.24 0.23
CA TYR A 386 13.62 27.04 -1.17
C TYR A 386 12.53 26.19 -1.82
N THR A 387 11.99 26.62 -2.95
CA THR A 387 10.98 25.87 -3.69
C THR A 387 11.65 25.02 -4.77
N TYR A 388 11.25 23.76 -4.91
CA TYR A 388 11.69 22.91 -6.02
C TYR A 388 11.00 23.32 -7.32
N LEU A 389 11.80 23.63 -8.34
CA LEU A 389 11.33 24.08 -9.65
C LEU A 389 11.63 23.05 -10.75
N GLY A 390 12.05 21.84 -10.39
CA GLY A 390 12.38 20.77 -11.33
C GLY A 390 11.19 19.90 -11.79
N THR A 391 11.52 18.72 -12.32
CA THR A 391 10.65 17.91 -13.18
C THR A 391 10.39 16.49 -12.68
N ASP A 392 10.93 16.15 -11.50
CA ASP A 392 10.85 14.80 -10.92
C ASP A 392 10.38 14.85 -9.45
N ALA A 393 9.41 15.73 -9.18
CA ALA A 393 8.96 16.03 -7.82
C ALA A 393 8.38 14.79 -7.09
N SER A 394 7.62 13.95 -7.80
CA SER A 394 7.03 12.73 -7.25
C SER A 394 8.10 11.70 -6.82
N SER A 395 9.09 11.41 -7.67
CA SER A 395 10.17 10.47 -7.33
C SER A 395 11.04 11.01 -6.20
N LEU A 396 11.31 12.32 -6.19
CA LEU A 396 12.09 12.98 -5.13
C LEU A 396 11.37 12.97 -3.78
N ALA A 397 10.05 13.18 -3.77
CA ALA A 397 9.23 13.06 -2.56
C ALA A 397 9.20 11.62 -2.05
N TYR A 398 9.04 10.63 -2.94
CA TYR A 398 9.11 9.21 -2.57
C TYR A 398 10.49 8.84 -2.00
N ALA A 399 11.59 9.26 -2.64
CA ALA A 399 12.95 8.93 -2.20
C ALA A 399 13.25 9.33 -0.75
N ILE A 400 12.64 10.41 -0.26
CA ILE A 400 12.89 10.98 1.07
C ILE A 400 11.86 10.51 2.10
N THR A 401 10.60 10.37 1.70
CA THR A 401 9.50 10.04 2.63
C THR A 401 9.20 8.54 2.68
N GLN A 402 9.62 7.79 1.65
CA GLN A 402 9.26 6.38 1.36
C GLN A 402 7.75 6.08 1.36
N HIS A 403 6.93 7.12 1.31
CA HIS A 403 5.49 7.01 1.41
C HIS A 403 4.88 6.75 0.02
N LEU A 404 4.53 5.48 -0.23
CA LEU A 404 4.11 4.92 -1.53
C LEU A 404 3.08 5.74 -2.33
N ARG A 405 2.24 6.57 -1.69
CA ARG A 405 1.29 7.42 -2.44
C ARG A 405 1.98 8.44 -3.34
N PHE A 406 3.22 8.85 -3.08
CA PHE A 406 3.94 9.76 -3.99
C PHE A 406 4.39 9.11 -5.30
N LEU A 407 4.38 7.77 -5.40
CA LEU A 407 4.49 7.06 -6.69
C LEU A 407 3.16 7.04 -7.46
N GLN A 408 2.04 7.32 -6.80
CA GLN A 408 0.68 7.25 -7.37
C GLN A 408 0.11 8.64 -7.68
N TRP A 409 0.54 9.67 -6.94
CA TRP A 409 -0.05 11.00 -6.95
C TRP A 409 0.97 12.08 -7.35
N PRO A 410 0.63 13.00 -8.28
CA PRO A 410 1.47 14.14 -8.64
C PRO A 410 1.81 15.02 -7.44
N VAL A 411 3.11 15.35 -7.30
CA VAL A 411 3.62 16.29 -6.29
C VAL A 411 3.73 17.68 -6.91
N GLU A 412 2.97 18.62 -6.39
CA GLU A 412 2.92 19.99 -6.91
C GLU A 412 3.92 20.93 -6.26
N GLU A 413 4.31 20.66 -5.00
CA GLU A 413 5.15 21.56 -4.22
C GLU A 413 6.14 20.75 -3.37
N ILE A 414 7.41 21.16 -3.43
CA ILE A 414 8.42 20.76 -2.45
C ILE A 414 9.09 22.03 -1.93
N LYS A 415 9.01 22.25 -0.62
CA LYS A 415 9.58 23.42 0.08
C LYS A 415 10.62 22.97 1.10
N VAL A 416 11.81 23.55 1.04
CA VAL A 416 12.97 23.15 1.87
C VAL A 416 13.44 24.30 2.75
N LYS A 417 13.57 24.06 4.05
CA LYS A 417 14.11 25.03 4.99
C LYS A 417 15.57 24.73 5.32
N VAL A 418 16.41 25.75 5.26
CA VAL A 418 17.83 25.69 5.62
C VAL A 418 18.08 26.57 6.84
N GLU A 419 18.77 26.03 7.85
CA GLU A 419 19.28 26.77 9.00
C GLU A 419 20.75 26.39 9.22
N ASN A 420 21.64 27.38 9.36
CA ASN A 420 23.09 27.16 9.53
C ASN A 420 23.72 26.25 8.46
N ASP A 421 23.40 26.50 7.18
CA ASP A 421 23.85 25.76 6.00
C ASP A 421 23.52 24.25 6.00
N LYS A 422 22.50 23.85 6.77
CA LYS A 422 21.90 22.51 6.75
C LYS A 422 20.40 22.58 6.47
N VAL A 423 19.88 21.58 5.75
CA VAL A 423 18.43 21.38 5.63
C VAL A 423 17.87 20.84 6.95
N THR A 424 16.85 21.50 7.51
CA THR A 424 16.20 21.09 8.77
C THR A 424 14.75 20.63 8.57
N GLN A 425 14.10 21.04 7.48
CA GLN A 425 12.72 20.69 7.15
C GLN A 425 12.55 20.57 5.63
N MET A 426 11.75 19.59 5.21
CA MET A 426 11.24 19.46 3.84
C MET A 426 9.73 19.24 3.91
N ILE A 427 8.97 20.02 3.16
CA ILE A 427 7.50 19.90 3.05
C ILE A 427 7.19 19.44 1.63
N PHE A 428 6.40 18.38 1.49
CA PHE A 428 5.94 17.84 0.21
C PHE A 428 4.42 17.93 0.15
N SER A 429 3.85 18.45 -0.93
CA SER A 429 2.39 18.59 -1.11
C SER A 429 1.95 18.00 -2.46
N THR A 430 0.91 17.17 -2.44
CA THR A 430 0.25 16.69 -3.67
C THR A 430 -0.65 17.76 -4.28
N GLY A 431 -1.11 17.51 -5.50
CA GLY A 431 -2.27 18.20 -6.04
C GLY A 431 -3.57 17.95 -5.27
N LEU A 432 -4.59 18.72 -5.63
CA LEU A 432 -5.96 18.53 -5.14
C LEU A 432 -6.55 17.25 -5.74
N MET A 433 -6.96 16.33 -4.88
CA MET A 433 -7.54 15.04 -5.22
C MET A 433 -9.00 14.99 -4.77
N GLN A 434 -9.78 14.08 -5.36
CA GLN A 434 -11.14 13.78 -4.90
C GLN A 434 -11.20 12.34 -4.42
N ASP A 435 -11.71 12.14 -3.19
CA ASP A 435 -12.03 10.80 -2.70
C ASP A 435 -13.28 10.27 -3.43
N THR A 436 -13.17 9.08 -4.03
CA THR A 436 -14.20 8.53 -4.92
C THR A 436 -15.42 7.97 -4.18
N LEU A 437 -15.32 7.76 -2.87
CA LEU A 437 -16.40 7.20 -2.04
C LEU A 437 -17.26 8.29 -1.41
N SER A 438 -16.62 9.32 -0.85
CA SER A 438 -17.28 10.46 -0.20
C SER A 438 -17.53 11.63 -1.15
N GLY A 439 -16.79 11.75 -2.24
CA GLY A 439 -16.82 12.90 -3.15
C GLY A 439 -16.07 14.13 -2.63
N ASN A 440 -15.49 14.07 -1.43
CA ASN A 440 -14.78 15.19 -0.82
C ASN A 440 -13.43 15.44 -1.52
N TYR A 441 -13.03 16.70 -1.58
CA TYR A 441 -11.71 17.08 -2.08
C TYR A 441 -10.69 17.17 -0.93
N PHE A 442 -9.45 16.77 -1.19
CA PHE A 442 -8.36 16.87 -0.23
C PHE A 442 -7.00 16.99 -0.94
N TYR A 443 -5.97 17.43 -0.23
CA TYR A 443 -4.57 17.20 -0.65
C TYR A 443 -3.81 16.55 0.49
N ARG A 444 -2.81 15.73 0.15
CA ARG A 444 -1.87 15.15 1.11
C ARG A 444 -0.66 16.07 1.23
N TYR A 445 -0.24 16.37 2.44
CA TYR A 445 1.06 16.97 2.69
C TYR A 445 1.87 16.17 3.72
N VAL A 446 3.19 16.25 3.59
CA VAL A 446 4.13 15.56 4.46
C VAL A 446 5.16 16.56 4.97
N ASP A 447 5.26 16.70 6.29
CA ASP A 447 6.27 17.51 6.97
C ASP A 447 7.42 16.62 7.45
N THR A 448 8.52 16.63 6.72
CA THR A 448 9.72 15.85 7.01
C THR A 448 10.75 16.70 7.75
N ARG A 449 11.15 16.22 8.93
CA ARG A 449 12.28 16.77 9.69
C ARG A 449 13.54 15.96 9.40
N VAL A 450 14.63 16.66 9.11
CA VAL A 450 15.96 16.04 8.97
C VAL A 450 16.64 16.13 10.34
N LEU A 451 17.06 14.99 10.89
CA LEU A 451 17.68 14.98 12.22
C LEU A 451 19.13 15.47 12.16
N ASP A 452 19.51 16.32 13.12
CA ASP A 452 20.89 16.81 13.30
C ASP A 452 21.91 15.70 13.57
N THR A 453 21.43 14.59 14.14
CA THR A 453 22.19 13.35 14.39
C THR A 453 21.36 12.20 13.84
N PRO A 454 21.87 11.45 12.83
CA PRO A 454 21.18 10.28 12.29
C PRO A 454 20.98 9.19 13.34
N ASN A 455 19.89 8.45 13.23
CA ASN A 455 19.65 7.24 14.01
C ASN A 455 20.66 6.16 13.59
N VAL A 456 21.32 5.56 14.58
CA VAL A 456 22.28 4.47 14.37
C VAL A 456 21.52 3.17 14.14
N ILE A 457 21.79 2.49 13.02
CA ILE A 457 21.27 1.14 12.76
C ILE A 457 22.37 0.13 13.09
N GLU A 458 22.20 -0.60 14.20
CA GLU A 458 23.12 -1.68 14.65
C GLU A 458 22.76 -3.06 14.05
N GLY A 459 21.90 -3.07 13.03
CA GLY A 459 21.32 -4.28 12.45
C GLY A 459 20.04 -4.74 13.17
N ALA A 460 19.79 -6.04 13.15
CA ALA A 460 18.62 -6.66 13.78
C ALA A 460 18.85 -6.87 15.28
N VAL A 461 17.92 -6.37 16.10
CA VAL A 461 17.97 -6.43 17.56
C VAL A 461 16.76 -7.23 18.08
N LYS A 462 17.00 -8.12 19.04
CA LYS A 462 15.94 -8.86 19.73
C LYS A 462 14.93 -7.91 20.36
N LYS A 463 13.65 -8.16 20.14
CA LYS A 463 12.56 -7.40 20.77
C LYS A 463 12.54 -7.69 22.27
N THR A 464 12.08 -6.71 23.04
CA THR A 464 11.81 -6.86 24.47
C THR A 464 10.32 -7.12 24.69
N PRO A 465 9.94 -7.92 25.69
CA PRO A 465 8.55 -8.08 26.13
C PRO A 465 7.75 -6.76 26.16
N SER A 466 6.55 -6.77 25.60
CA SER A 466 5.61 -5.65 25.73
C SER A 466 5.02 -5.58 27.15
N VAL A 467 4.32 -4.49 27.48
CA VAL A 467 3.66 -4.36 28.80
C VAL A 467 2.53 -5.37 29.02
N HIS A 468 2.05 -6.03 27.96
CA HIS A 468 1.00 -7.05 27.95
C HIS A 468 1.53 -8.48 27.72
N ASP A 469 2.85 -8.69 27.80
CA ASP A 469 3.52 -9.97 27.47
C ASP A 469 2.92 -11.20 28.17
N GLU A 470 2.59 -11.12 29.46
CA GLU A 470 1.97 -12.22 30.21
C GLU A 470 0.52 -12.51 29.77
N GLU A 471 -0.24 -11.50 29.34
CA GLU A 471 -1.59 -11.68 28.77
C GLU A 471 -1.48 -12.40 27.41
N ILE A 472 -0.57 -11.94 26.55
CA ILE A 472 -0.31 -12.53 25.24
C ILE A 472 0.15 -13.99 25.38
N LYS A 473 1.04 -14.32 26.33
CA LYS A 473 1.40 -15.70 26.67
C LYS A 473 0.19 -16.53 27.07
N GLY A 474 -0.71 -15.96 27.89
CA GLY A 474 -1.97 -16.59 28.27
C GLY A 474 -2.80 -16.98 27.05
N TYR A 475 -3.03 -16.03 26.14
CA TYR A 475 -3.81 -16.24 24.91
C TYR A 475 -3.16 -17.27 23.96
N LEU A 476 -1.85 -17.14 23.70
CA LEU A 476 -1.10 -18.09 22.86
C LEU A 476 -1.06 -19.51 23.45
N SER A 477 -1.11 -19.64 24.78
CA SER A 477 -1.06 -20.95 25.45
C SER A 477 -2.25 -21.86 25.10
N TYR A 478 -3.41 -21.30 24.72
CA TYR A 478 -4.54 -22.09 24.25
C TYR A 478 -4.28 -22.81 22.91
N LEU A 479 -3.38 -22.28 22.08
CA LEU A 479 -2.97 -22.86 20.80
C LEU A 479 -1.66 -23.67 20.90
N ASN A 480 -0.79 -23.32 21.85
CA ASN A 480 0.60 -23.78 21.95
C ASN A 480 0.86 -24.80 23.09
N GLN A 481 -0.05 -25.77 23.30
CA GLN A 481 0.12 -26.88 24.25
C GLN A 481 -0.25 -28.24 23.62
N ASP A 482 0.37 -29.31 24.09
CA ASP A 482 0.06 -30.69 23.62
C ASP A 482 -1.41 -31.06 23.84
N ASN A 483 -1.97 -30.66 24.98
CA ASN A 483 -3.37 -30.85 25.34
C ASN A 483 -4.31 -29.71 24.86
N SER A 484 -3.84 -28.74 24.07
CA SER A 484 -4.70 -27.75 23.41
C SER A 484 -5.80 -28.44 22.60
N VAL A 485 -7.02 -27.91 22.70
CA VAL A 485 -8.20 -28.38 21.95
C VAL A 485 -8.81 -27.21 21.20
N PHE A 486 -8.84 -27.30 19.87
CA PHE A 486 -9.48 -26.30 19.02
C PHE A 486 -9.82 -26.87 17.63
N THR A 487 -10.76 -26.22 16.95
CA THR A 487 -10.93 -26.29 15.50
C THR A 487 -10.58 -24.94 14.93
N SER A 488 -9.77 -24.88 13.87
CA SER A 488 -9.62 -23.66 13.06
C SER A 488 -10.13 -23.87 11.65
N ILE A 489 -10.75 -22.83 11.10
CA ILE A 489 -11.17 -22.75 9.70
C ILE A 489 -10.46 -21.56 9.07
N GLU A 490 -9.68 -21.85 8.04
CA GLU A 490 -8.85 -20.94 7.27
C GLU A 490 -9.46 -20.72 5.88
N LYS A 491 -9.56 -19.46 5.47
CA LYS A 491 -10.01 -19.03 4.15
C LYS A 491 -8.94 -18.14 3.52
N ASP A 492 -8.53 -18.51 2.32
CA ASP A 492 -7.58 -17.77 1.51
C ASP A 492 -8.35 -17.03 0.39
N SER A 493 -8.11 -15.72 0.26
CA SER A 493 -8.73 -14.84 -0.72
C SER A 493 -8.46 -15.23 -2.18
N ALA A 494 -7.33 -15.88 -2.49
CA ALA A 494 -6.93 -16.25 -3.85
C ALA A 494 -7.87 -17.29 -4.49
N TRP A 495 -8.83 -17.83 -3.73
CA TRP A 495 -9.81 -18.83 -4.14
C TRP A 495 -11.24 -18.31 -4.14
N ASP A 496 -11.47 -17.01 -3.88
CA ASP A 496 -12.81 -16.38 -3.82
C ASP A 496 -13.81 -17.15 -2.92
N GLY A 497 -13.33 -17.80 -1.86
CA GLY A 497 -14.15 -18.61 -0.96
C GLY A 497 -14.60 -19.98 -1.50
N SER A 498 -14.10 -20.41 -2.67
CA SER A 498 -14.39 -21.73 -3.27
C SER A 498 -13.79 -22.92 -2.51
N ARG A 499 -12.90 -22.67 -1.54
CA ARG A 499 -12.34 -23.69 -0.64
C ARG A 499 -12.01 -23.13 0.74
N PHE A 500 -11.86 -24.01 1.72
CA PHE A 500 -11.30 -23.69 3.04
C PHE A 500 -10.41 -24.82 3.55
N THR A 501 -9.41 -24.49 4.38
CA THR A 501 -8.63 -25.48 5.12
C THR A 501 -9.17 -25.55 6.54
N LYS A 502 -9.39 -26.77 7.05
CA LYS A 502 -9.84 -27.02 8.41
C LYS A 502 -8.79 -27.81 9.17
N VAL A 503 -8.39 -27.28 10.32
CA VAL A 503 -7.53 -27.99 11.28
C VAL A 503 -8.35 -28.31 12.52
N THR A 504 -8.32 -29.56 12.99
CA THR A 504 -9.03 -29.99 14.21
C THR A 504 -8.02 -30.65 15.15
N LYS A 505 -7.71 -29.99 16.26
CA LYS A 505 -6.80 -30.47 17.29
C LYS A 505 -7.59 -30.94 18.52
N GLY A 506 -7.39 -32.20 18.89
CA GLY A 506 -7.80 -32.75 20.18
C GLY A 506 -6.61 -32.92 21.13
N ALA A 507 -6.89 -33.51 22.30
CA ALA A 507 -5.85 -33.81 23.29
C ALA A 507 -4.89 -34.93 22.87
N ASP A 508 -5.32 -35.81 21.95
CA ASP A 508 -4.57 -36.97 21.46
C ASP A 508 -4.53 -37.07 19.93
N PHE A 509 -4.96 -36.04 19.19
CA PHE A 509 -4.94 -36.05 17.73
C PHE A 509 -4.87 -34.65 17.09
N LEU A 510 -4.45 -34.60 15.83
CA LEU A 510 -4.56 -33.45 14.93
C LEU A 510 -5.09 -33.94 13.57
N LEU A 511 -6.03 -33.24 12.95
CA LEU A 511 -6.48 -33.46 11.57
C LEU A 511 -6.33 -32.16 10.79
N LYS A 512 -5.84 -32.21 9.55
CA LYS A 512 -5.81 -31.11 8.57
C LYS A 512 -6.37 -31.59 7.23
N GLY A 513 -7.39 -30.92 6.72
CA GLY A 513 -7.98 -31.20 5.40
C GLY A 513 -8.40 -29.91 4.69
N THR A 514 -8.36 -29.91 3.37
CA THR A 514 -8.82 -28.80 2.52
C THR A 514 -10.07 -29.25 1.77
N TYR A 515 -11.11 -28.43 1.83
CA TYR A 515 -12.47 -28.77 1.42
C TYR A 515 -12.97 -27.79 0.35
N ILE A 516 -13.61 -28.31 -0.69
CA ILE A 516 -14.21 -27.53 -1.79
C ILE A 516 -15.61 -27.07 -1.37
N VAL A 517 -15.88 -25.77 -1.41
CA VAL A 517 -17.19 -25.19 -1.06
C VAL A 517 -18.14 -25.32 -2.26
N ASN A 518 -19.08 -26.26 -2.16
CA ASN A 518 -20.06 -26.56 -3.21
C ASN A 518 -21.43 -25.90 -3.01
N SER A 519 -21.60 -25.06 -1.97
CA SER A 519 -22.88 -24.46 -1.56
C SER A 519 -22.71 -23.07 -0.95
N GLU A 520 -23.73 -22.20 -1.10
CA GLU A 520 -23.76 -20.84 -0.54
C GLU A 520 -23.74 -20.79 1.00
N ASP A 521 -23.99 -21.92 1.69
CA ASP A 521 -23.96 -22.03 3.15
C ASP A 521 -22.57 -22.36 3.72
N GLY A 522 -21.56 -22.55 2.86
CA GLY A 522 -20.19 -22.89 3.28
C GLY A 522 -20.02 -24.31 3.82
N SER A 523 -21.05 -25.16 3.75
CA SER A 523 -20.99 -26.53 4.25
C SER A 523 -20.65 -27.53 3.13
N SER A 524 -19.47 -28.14 3.21
CA SER A 524 -19.07 -29.19 2.29
C SER A 524 -18.20 -30.21 3.01
N ASN A 525 -18.45 -31.48 2.70
CA ASN A 525 -17.59 -32.59 3.11
C ASN A 525 -16.58 -32.97 2.02
N ASN A 526 -16.74 -32.43 0.80
CA ASN A 526 -15.92 -32.81 -0.34
C ASN A 526 -14.50 -32.25 -0.17
N MET A 527 -13.52 -33.15 -0.12
CA MET A 527 -12.11 -32.82 0.07
C MET A 527 -11.43 -32.62 -1.29
N GLU A 528 -10.54 -31.64 -1.37
CA GLU A 528 -9.75 -31.39 -2.58
C GLU A 528 -8.70 -32.49 -2.82
N SER A 529 -8.21 -33.07 -1.73
CA SER A 529 -7.22 -34.15 -1.68
C SER A 529 -7.31 -34.89 -0.34
N LEU A 530 -6.58 -36.00 -0.18
CA LEU A 530 -6.52 -36.72 1.10
C LEU A 530 -6.04 -35.78 2.23
N GLY A 531 -6.75 -35.80 3.34
CA GLY A 531 -6.36 -35.09 4.56
C GLY A 531 -5.13 -35.74 5.19
N SER A 532 -4.45 -34.96 6.02
CA SER A 532 -3.31 -35.40 6.83
C SER A 532 -3.65 -35.33 8.31
N GLY A 533 -3.18 -36.28 9.10
CA GLY A 533 -3.46 -36.36 10.52
C GLY A 533 -2.31 -36.90 11.35
N TYR A 534 -2.39 -36.64 12.64
CA TYR A 534 -1.49 -37.16 13.66
C TYR A 534 -2.31 -37.75 14.81
N TYR A 535 -1.88 -38.88 15.36
CA TYR A 535 -2.55 -39.57 16.45
C TYR A 535 -1.54 -40.02 17.52
N LEU A 536 -1.75 -39.60 18.77
CA LEU A 536 -0.90 -39.91 19.91
C LEU A 536 -1.41 -41.17 20.60
N LYS A 537 -0.63 -42.26 20.51
CA LYS A 537 -0.94 -43.55 21.12
C LYS A 537 0.25 -44.08 21.90
N ASP A 538 0.02 -44.48 23.15
CA ASP A 538 1.03 -45.11 24.03
C ASP A 538 2.37 -44.34 24.12
N GLY A 539 2.28 -43.00 24.08
CA GLY A 539 3.44 -42.09 24.14
C GLY A 539 4.17 -41.87 22.81
N LYS A 540 3.66 -42.42 21.70
CA LYS A 540 4.20 -42.27 20.35
C LYS A 540 3.22 -41.51 19.46
N LEU A 541 3.71 -40.57 18.65
CA LEU A 541 2.91 -39.85 17.67
C LEU A 541 3.00 -40.55 16.31
N TYR A 542 1.87 -40.91 15.71
CA TYR A 542 1.80 -41.52 14.38
C TYR A 542 1.19 -40.55 13.39
N SER A 543 1.75 -40.42 12.19
CA SER A 543 1.13 -39.69 11.09
C SER A 543 0.27 -40.62 10.23
N PHE A 544 -0.78 -40.09 9.59
CA PHE A 544 -1.66 -40.82 8.69
C PHE A 544 -2.30 -39.89 7.66
N THR A 545 -2.84 -40.46 6.59
CA THR A 545 -3.77 -39.76 5.68
C THR A 545 -5.19 -40.29 5.84
N PHE A 546 -6.18 -39.48 5.46
CA PHE A 546 -7.60 -39.85 5.52
C PHE A 546 -8.42 -39.28 4.36
N ASP A 547 -9.53 -39.95 4.02
CA ASP A 547 -10.52 -39.50 3.02
C ASP A 547 -11.84 -39.02 3.67
N GLU A 548 -12.80 -38.61 2.84
CA GLU A 548 -14.11 -38.11 3.25
C GLU A 548 -14.93 -39.14 4.06
N GLU A 549 -14.81 -40.42 3.70
CA GLU A 549 -15.40 -41.55 4.42
C GLU A 549 -14.69 -41.90 5.73
N ASN A 550 -13.56 -41.26 6.05
CA ASN A 550 -12.69 -41.52 7.20
C ASN A 550 -11.96 -42.87 7.15
N ASN A 551 -11.73 -43.42 5.96
CA ASN A 551 -10.72 -44.46 5.77
C ASN A 551 -9.34 -43.85 6.03
N ILE A 552 -8.40 -44.65 6.55
CA ILE A 552 -7.06 -44.16 6.93
C ILE A 552 -5.96 -44.99 6.30
N THR A 553 -4.84 -44.34 6.02
CA THR A 553 -3.55 -44.97 5.71
C THR A 553 -2.53 -44.49 6.74
N LEU A 554 -2.15 -45.39 7.65
CA LEU A 554 -1.23 -45.12 8.75
C LEU A 554 0.23 -45.18 8.26
N ASN A 555 1.04 -44.17 8.58
CA ASN A 555 2.49 -44.35 8.58
C ASN A 555 2.87 -45.18 9.82
N LYS A 556 3.39 -46.39 9.59
CA LYS A 556 3.77 -47.33 10.66
C LYS A 556 4.92 -46.78 11.53
N ILE A 557 5.68 -45.83 11.00
CA ILE A 557 6.83 -45.22 11.66
C ILE A 557 6.33 -44.04 12.52
N PRO A 558 6.54 -44.06 13.85
CA PRO A 558 6.19 -42.94 14.71
C PRO A 558 7.08 -41.72 14.43
N VAL A 559 6.48 -40.54 14.43
CA VAL A 559 7.18 -39.25 14.28
C VAL A 559 7.76 -38.83 15.64
N ASN A 560 9.03 -38.40 15.67
CA ASN A 560 9.71 -37.93 16.88
C ASN A 560 9.36 -36.46 17.22
N LYS A 561 8.07 -36.13 17.23
CA LYS A 561 7.53 -34.77 17.47
C LYS A 561 6.34 -34.85 18.43
N SER A 562 6.12 -33.79 19.20
CA SER A 562 4.94 -33.66 20.06
C SER A 562 3.71 -33.16 19.27
N LEU A 563 2.50 -33.23 19.85
CA LEU A 563 1.31 -32.67 19.21
C LEU A 563 1.41 -31.15 19.08
N LYS A 564 2.07 -30.49 20.04
CA LYS A 564 2.42 -29.09 20.00
C LYS A 564 3.33 -28.76 18.81
N ASP A 565 4.38 -29.55 18.58
CA ASP A 565 5.35 -29.31 17.50
C ASP A 565 4.70 -29.40 16.11
N VAL A 566 3.87 -30.43 15.87
CA VAL A 566 3.13 -30.55 14.59
C VAL A 566 1.98 -29.55 14.44
N THR A 567 1.52 -28.95 15.55
CA THR A 567 0.58 -27.82 15.50
C THR A 567 1.29 -26.52 15.09
N ASN A 568 2.58 -26.38 15.43
CA ASN A 568 3.51 -25.31 15.04
C ASN A 568 3.11 -23.86 15.40
N PHE A 569 2.27 -23.67 16.43
CA PHE A 569 1.87 -22.34 16.91
C PHE A 569 2.94 -21.74 17.86
N SER A 570 4.17 -21.57 17.36
CA SER A 570 5.37 -21.35 18.17
C SER A 570 5.89 -19.89 18.21
N VAL A 571 5.07 -18.92 17.78
CA VAL A 571 5.37 -17.49 17.89
C VAL A 571 5.61 -17.04 19.35
N SER A 572 6.60 -16.18 19.55
CA SER A 572 6.95 -15.57 20.82
C SER A 572 6.05 -14.38 21.12
N SER A 573 5.64 -14.20 22.38
CA SER A 573 4.94 -13.02 22.84
C SER A 573 5.81 -11.75 22.78
N GLU A 574 7.15 -11.88 22.76
CA GLU A 574 8.10 -10.77 22.72
C GLU A 574 8.09 -9.99 21.39
N VAL A 575 7.61 -10.59 20.30
CA VAL A 575 7.48 -9.93 18.99
C VAL A 575 6.09 -9.33 18.75
N LEU A 576 5.22 -9.40 19.77
CA LEU A 576 3.81 -9.04 19.71
C LEU A 576 3.44 -7.95 20.73
N ASN A 577 2.41 -7.18 20.38
CA ASN A 577 1.80 -6.18 21.23
C ASN A 577 0.28 -6.35 21.26
N LEU A 578 -0.39 -5.88 22.31
CA LEU A 578 -1.83 -5.93 22.49
C LEU A 578 -2.38 -4.50 22.58
N LYS A 579 -3.42 -4.20 21.78
CA LYS A 579 -4.19 -2.95 21.88
C LYS A 579 -5.65 -3.23 21.51
N ASP A 580 -6.60 -2.74 22.29
CA ASP A 580 -8.05 -2.82 22.00
C ASP A 580 -8.55 -4.23 21.64
N ASN A 581 -8.05 -5.25 22.34
CA ASN A 581 -8.27 -6.69 22.12
C ASN A 581 -7.72 -7.25 20.78
N VAL A 582 -6.86 -6.52 20.07
CA VAL A 582 -6.13 -7.01 18.89
C VAL A 582 -4.65 -7.20 19.25
N ILE A 583 -4.12 -8.38 18.97
CA ILE A 583 -2.69 -8.68 19.03
C ILE A 583 -2.09 -8.42 17.65
N SER A 584 -1.03 -7.62 17.57
CA SER A 584 -0.28 -7.35 16.33
C SER A 584 1.23 -7.48 16.54
N THR A 585 2.01 -7.39 15.46
CA THR A 585 3.48 -7.46 15.52
C THR A 585 4.13 -6.11 15.89
N THR A 586 5.44 -6.13 16.16
CA THR A 586 6.21 -4.92 16.49
C THR A 586 7.51 -4.79 15.67
N GLY A 587 7.62 -3.74 14.85
CA GLY A 587 8.86 -3.38 14.13
C GLY A 587 9.41 -4.46 13.18
N ASP A 588 10.75 -4.51 13.05
CA ASP A 588 11.50 -5.42 12.16
C ASP A 588 11.24 -6.92 12.45
N ILE A 589 10.15 -7.48 11.92
CA ILE A 589 9.81 -8.91 11.99
C ILE A 589 9.89 -9.53 10.59
N VAL A 590 10.57 -10.68 10.48
CA VAL A 590 10.72 -11.46 9.24
C VAL A 590 10.20 -12.88 9.44
N ASN A 591 9.81 -13.57 8.36
CA ASN A 591 9.45 -15.00 8.34
C ASN A 591 8.46 -15.48 9.44
N ILE A 592 7.59 -14.59 9.95
CA ILE A 592 6.69 -14.92 11.08
C ILE A 592 5.71 -16.05 10.75
N GLY A 593 5.28 -16.18 9.48
CA GLY A 593 4.32 -17.18 9.03
C GLY A 593 4.74 -18.62 9.34
N GLN A 594 6.03 -18.91 9.40
CA GLN A 594 6.57 -20.22 9.82
C GLN A 594 6.24 -20.61 11.27
N TYR A 595 5.71 -19.69 12.08
CA TYR A 595 5.44 -19.86 13.51
C TYR A 595 3.96 -19.63 13.88
N LEU A 596 3.09 -19.40 12.89
CA LEU A 596 1.65 -19.17 13.05
C LEU A 596 0.81 -20.44 12.85
N GLY A 597 1.41 -21.60 13.06
CA GLY A 597 0.73 -22.88 12.94
C GLY A 597 0.71 -23.47 11.54
N ASN A 598 -0.46 -23.96 11.14
CA ASN A 598 -0.65 -24.81 9.96
C ASN A 598 -1.29 -24.07 8.75
N ILE A 599 -0.95 -22.79 8.58
CA ILE A 599 -1.45 -21.91 7.50
C ILE A 599 -1.01 -22.34 6.10
N TYR A 600 -1.63 -21.83 5.03
CA TYR A 600 -1.34 -22.24 3.65
C TYR A 600 -0.11 -21.52 3.05
N ASN A 601 0.08 -20.21 3.28
CA ASN A 601 1.17 -19.42 2.68
C ASN A 601 2.25 -18.92 3.68
N PRO A 602 2.91 -19.80 4.50
CA PRO A 602 3.75 -19.37 5.62
C PRO A 602 5.05 -18.63 5.25
N LEU A 603 5.51 -18.72 4.00
CA LEU A 603 6.79 -18.14 3.55
C LEU A 603 6.68 -16.69 3.07
N THR A 604 5.47 -16.19 2.82
CA THR A 604 5.25 -14.87 2.17
C THR A 604 4.36 -13.93 3.00
N VAL A 605 4.08 -14.28 4.25
CA VAL A 605 3.28 -13.48 5.21
C VAL A 605 3.94 -12.13 5.47
N ASP A 606 3.20 -11.04 5.23
CA ASP A 606 3.60 -9.70 5.66
C ASP A 606 3.30 -9.53 7.16
N ALA A 607 4.33 -9.66 7.98
CA ALA A 607 4.25 -9.56 9.43
C ALA A 607 3.54 -8.29 9.91
N ARG A 608 3.61 -7.18 9.17
CA ARG A 608 3.00 -5.88 9.51
C ARG A 608 1.48 -5.89 9.48
N THR A 609 0.90 -6.88 8.79
CA THR A 609 -0.55 -7.04 8.59
C THR A 609 -1.18 -8.08 9.50
N LEU A 610 -0.37 -8.78 10.31
CA LEU A 610 -0.84 -9.80 11.24
C LEU A 610 -1.64 -9.17 12.38
N ASN A 611 -2.93 -9.52 12.43
CA ASN A 611 -3.83 -9.21 13.53
C ASN A 611 -4.42 -10.50 14.09
N MET A 612 -4.49 -10.63 15.42
CA MET A 612 -5.24 -11.69 16.09
C MET A 612 -6.28 -11.05 17.03
N THR A 613 -7.56 -11.35 16.83
CA THR A 613 -8.64 -10.81 17.66
C THR A 613 -8.78 -11.65 18.92
N VAL A 614 -8.89 -11.01 20.08
CA VAL A 614 -9.12 -11.66 21.37
C VAL A 614 -10.58 -11.47 21.81
N GLU A 615 -11.30 -12.56 21.99
CA GLU A 615 -12.63 -12.58 22.59
C GLU A 615 -12.68 -13.61 23.72
N ASN A 616 -13.30 -13.25 24.85
CA ASN A 616 -13.46 -14.14 26.00
C ASN A 616 -12.14 -14.79 26.46
N GLU A 617 -11.07 -13.99 26.55
CA GLU A 617 -9.71 -14.40 26.95
C GLU A 617 -9.05 -15.44 26.01
N LYS A 618 -9.45 -15.50 24.73
CA LYS A 618 -8.86 -16.37 23.71
C LYS A 618 -8.75 -15.69 22.35
N ILE A 619 -7.79 -16.11 21.54
CA ILE A 619 -7.70 -15.70 20.13
C ILE A 619 -8.89 -16.31 19.38
N SER A 620 -9.86 -15.49 18.95
CA SER A 620 -11.05 -15.92 18.21
C SER A 620 -10.83 -15.93 16.69
N SER A 621 -10.00 -15.02 16.18
CA SER A 621 -9.58 -14.98 14.78
C SER A 621 -8.13 -14.52 14.61
N MET A 622 -7.55 -14.83 13.46
CA MET A 622 -6.25 -14.36 13.00
C MET A 622 -6.36 -14.00 11.51
N SER A 623 -5.82 -12.87 11.10
CA SER A 623 -5.78 -12.44 9.70
C SER A 623 -4.44 -11.80 9.34
N PHE A 624 -4.02 -11.98 8.09
CA PHE A 624 -2.80 -11.37 7.54
C PHE A 624 -2.87 -11.33 6.00
N ALA A 625 -2.08 -10.45 5.41
CA ALA A 625 -1.74 -10.46 4.00
C ALA A 625 -0.48 -11.27 3.74
N TYR A 626 -0.35 -11.77 2.52
CA TYR A 626 0.85 -12.40 2.00
C TYR A 626 1.01 -12.03 0.51
N PHE A 627 2.12 -12.43 -0.12
CA PHE A 627 2.31 -12.16 -1.55
C PHE A 627 1.26 -12.91 -2.41
N GLY A 628 0.23 -12.16 -2.85
CA GLY A 628 -0.84 -12.66 -3.73
C GLY A 628 -2.24 -12.70 -3.10
N GLY A 629 -2.41 -12.42 -1.80
CA GLY A 629 -3.72 -12.47 -1.16
C GLY A 629 -3.72 -12.15 0.34
N THR A 630 -4.84 -12.48 0.99
CA THR A 630 -5.04 -12.45 2.44
C THR A 630 -5.62 -13.77 2.94
N GLU A 631 -5.21 -14.19 4.13
CA GLU A 631 -5.81 -15.32 4.85
C GLU A 631 -6.62 -14.81 6.06
N GLU A 632 -7.79 -15.41 6.28
CA GLU A 632 -8.62 -15.24 7.47
C GLU A 632 -8.82 -16.60 8.14
N ILE A 633 -8.47 -16.69 9.42
CA ILE A 633 -8.55 -17.90 10.24
C ILE A 633 -9.46 -17.62 11.43
N THR A 634 -10.40 -18.52 11.69
CA THR A 634 -11.31 -18.47 12.85
C THR A 634 -11.05 -19.67 13.76
N PHE A 635 -11.19 -19.50 15.08
CA PHE A 635 -10.92 -20.52 16.09
C PHE A 635 -12.15 -20.82 16.97
N ASP A 636 -12.51 -22.10 17.06
CA ASP A 636 -13.50 -22.64 18.00
C ASP A 636 -12.79 -23.55 19.02
N TYR A 637 -13.00 -23.30 20.31
CA TYR A 637 -12.41 -24.07 21.42
C TYR A 637 -13.41 -25.05 22.06
N SER A 638 -14.49 -25.37 21.35
CA SER A 638 -15.44 -26.41 21.73
C SER A 638 -14.76 -27.79 21.82
N ALA A 639 -15.29 -28.66 22.68
CA ALA A 639 -14.74 -30.00 22.85
C ALA A 639 -14.90 -30.83 21.56
N VAL A 640 -13.78 -31.29 21.01
CA VAL A 640 -13.76 -32.18 19.83
C VAL A 640 -13.25 -33.57 20.19
N THR A 641 -13.77 -34.57 19.48
CA THR A 641 -13.40 -35.98 19.63
C THR A 641 -13.12 -36.58 18.26
N LEU A 642 -12.04 -37.37 18.15
CA LEU A 642 -11.76 -38.16 16.96
C LEU A 642 -12.93 -39.11 16.67
N ASN A 643 -13.32 -39.23 15.40
CA ASN A 643 -14.39 -40.13 14.95
C ASN A 643 -14.16 -41.56 15.48
N GLU A 644 -15.17 -42.20 16.07
CA GLU A 644 -15.02 -43.51 16.72
C GLU A 644 -14.52 -44.61 15.77
N THR A 645 -15.00 -44.61 14.51
CA THR A 645 -14.57 -45.55 13.47
C THR A 645 -13.12 -45.27 13.07
N MET A 646 -12.76 -44.01 12.84
CA MET A 646 -11.38 -43.62 12.52
C MET A 646 -10.41 -44.02 13.64
N ARG A 647 -10.78 -43.76 14.89
CA ARG A 647 -10.02 -44.15 16.09
C ARG A 647 -9.84 -45.66 16.17
N ALA A 648 -10.91 -46.44 15.97
CA ALA A 648 -10.83 -47.90 16.00
C ALA A 648 -9.93 -48.45 14.87
N ASN A 649 -9.96 -47.84 13.68
CA ASN A 649 -9.10 -48.21 12.56
C ASN A 649 -7.62 -47.89 12.84
N LEU A 650 -7.32 -46.71 13.42
CA LEU A 650 -5.97 -46.31 13.82
C LEU A 650 -5.43 -47.21 14.94
N ASP A 651 -6.20 -47.44 16.01
CA ASP A 651 -5.83 -48.34 17.11
C ASP A 651 -5.53 -49.76 16.61
N LYS A 652 -6.36 -50.27 15.68
CA LYS A 652 -6.13 -51.56 15.03
C LYS A 652 -4.83 -51.54 14.23
N ALA A 653 -4.66 -50.58 13.32
CA ALA A 653 -3.48 -50.48 12.46
C ALA A 653 -2.17 -50.35 13.27
N ILE A 654 -2.19 -49.61 14.39
CA ILE A 654 -1.05 -49.51 15.32
C ILE A 654 -0.79 -50.86 16.01
N SER A 655 -1.83 -51.59 16.43
CA SER A 655 -1.68 -52.91 17.06
C SER A 655 -1.18 -54.02 16.10
N GLU A 656 -1.30 -53.79 14.80
CA GLU A 656 -0.82 -54.69 13.73
C GLU A 656 0.63 -54.36 13.29
N ILE A 657 1.29 -53.35 13.91
CA ILE A 657 2.72 -53.07 13.71
C ILE A 657 3.54 -54.13 14.44
N ASP A 658 4.22 -54.98 13.68
CA ASP A 658 5.21 -55.91 14.21
C ASP A 658 6.48 -55.14 14.64
N THR A 659 6.63 -54.91 15.94
CA THR A 659 7.78 -54.18 16.51
C THR A 659 9.08 -54.97 16.49
N ASP A 660 9.02 -56.29 16.24
CA ASP A 660 10.19 -57.16 16.13
C ASP A 660 10.59 -57.40 14.65
N LYS A 661 9.77 -56.95 13.68
CA LYS A 661 10.13 -56.95 12.25
C LYS A 661 11.32 -56.01 12.03
N LYS A 662 12.43 -56.55 11.51
CA LYS A 662 13.49 -55.74 10.92
C LYS A 662 12.91 -54.99 9.71
N MET A 663 12.97 -53.66 9.74
CA MET A 663 12.51 -52.81 8.64
C MET A 663 13.28 -53.15 7.35
N THR A 664 12.57 -53.19 6.23
CA THR A 664 13.14 -53.33 4.89
C THR A 664 12.71 -52.15 4.02
N TRP A 665 13.18 -52.08 2.78
CA TRP A 665 12.71 -51.10 1.80
C TRP A 665 11.19 -51.15 1.54
N GLU A 666 10.50 -52.25 1.92
CA GLU A 666 9.04 -52.38 1.91
C GLU A 666 8.34 -51.45 2.91
N ASP A 667 9.05 -51.06 3.98
CA ASP A 667 8.53 -50.21 5.06
C ASP A 667 8.94 -48.73 4.90
N ASP A 668 9.58 -48.35 3.79
CA ASP A 668 9.89 -46.95 3.47
C ASP A 668 8.61 -46.14 3.18
N MET A 669 8.70 -44.81 3.31
CA MET A 669 7.59 -43.90 3.00
C MET A 669 7.24 -43.87 1.50
N ARG A 670 8.20 -44.23 0.62
CA ARG A 670 8.03 -44.37 -0.82
C ARG A 670 8.24 -45.83 -1.24
N PRO A 671 7.18 -46.58 -1.62
CA PRO A 671 7.31 -48.00 -1.95
C PRO A 671 8.09 -48.24 -3.25
N GLU A 672 8.29 -47.22 -4.09
CA GLU A 672 8.85 -47.35 -5.43
C GLU A 672 10.23 -48.01 -5.45
N VAL A 673 11.09 -47.74 -4.46
CA VAL A 673 12.42 -48.39 -4.37
C VAL A 673 12.28 -49.90 -4.23
N TYR A 674 11.43 -50.37 -3.33
CA TYR A 674 11.21 -51.81 -3.12
C TYR A 674 10.43 -52.45 -4.27
N GLU A 675 9.43 -51.76 -4.85
CA GLU A 675 8.72 -52.24 -6.03
C GLU A 675 9.66 -52.43 -7.22
N ASN A 676 10.58 -51.49 -7.46
CA ASN A 676 11.56 -51.58 -8.54
C ASN A 676 12.62 -52.67 -8.26
N LEU A 677 13.07 -52.83 -7.00
CA LEU A 677 13.91 -53.95 -6.58
C LEU A 677 13.22 -55.32 -6.79
N LEU A 678 11.92 -55.41 -6.47
CA LEU A 678 11.11 -56.62 -6.69
C LEU A 678 10.97 -56.96 -8.17
N VAL A 679 10.71 -55.96 -9.03
CA VAL A 679 10.58 -56.15 -10.48
C VAL A 679 11.89 -56.67 -11.08
N GLN A 680 13.02 -56.14 -10.64
CA GLN A 680 14.32 -56.41 -11.27
C GLN A 680 15.04 -57.65 -10.73
N TYR A 681 15.10 -57.82 -9.40
CA TYR A 681 15.87 -58.90 -8.76
C TYR A 681 14.99 -59.93 -8.02
N GLY A 682 13.69 -59.69 -7.92
CA GLY A 682 12.76 -60.59 -7.24
C GLY A 682 12.84 -60.53 -5.71
N LYS A 683 11.80 -61.09 -5.06
CA LYS A 683 11.62 -60.98 -3.60
C LYS A 683 12.81 -61.44 -2.77
N GLU A 684 13.48 -62.53 -3.16
CA GLU A 684 14.59 -63.08 -2.38
C GLU A 684 15.78 -62.10 -2.26
N ILE A 685 16.05 -61.31 -3.30
CA ILE A 685 17.11 -60.30 -3.28
C ILE A 685 16.59 -59.01 -2.64
N ALA A 686 15.40 -58.54 -3.01
CA ALA A 686 14.80 -57.32 -2.47
C ALA A 686 14.69 -57.34 -0.92
N ASP A 687 14.34 -58.49 -0.35
CA ASP A 687 14.27 -58.69 1.11
C ASP A 687 15.65 -58.66 1.82
N LYS A 688 16.75 -58.85 1.08
CA LYS A 688 18.13 -58.88 1.61
C LYS A 688 18.85 -57.54 1.46
N VAL A 689 18.36 -56.63 0.61
CA VAL A 689 18.96 -55.29 0.48
C VAL A 689 18.79 -54.54 1.80
N PRO A 690 19.88 -54.12 2.48
CA PRO A 690 19.77 -53.47 3.78
C PRO A 690 19.09 -52.11 3.65
N TYR A 691 18.14 -51.85 4.56
CA TYR A 691 17.48 -50.58 4.75
C TYR A 691 17.81 -50.06 6.14
N LEU A 692 18.20 -48.79 6.24
CA LEU A 692 18.35 -48.11 7.52
C LEU A 692 17.25 -47.08 7.65
N PHE A 693 16.34 -47.29 8.60
CA PHE A 693 15.48 -46.21 9.02
C PHE A 693 16.27 -45.19 9.86
N ASP A 694 16.20 -43.91 9.48
CA ASP A 694 16.77 -42.80 10.25
C ASP A 694 15.80 -41.62 10.30
N GLN A 695 15.39 -41.23 11.50
CA GLN A 695 14.39 -40.17 11.67
C GLN A 695 14.92 -38.79 11.27
N ASP A 696 16.21 -38.49 11.52
CA ASP A 696 16.80 -37.18 11.22
C ASP A 696 16.79 -36.89 9.71
N PHE A 697 17.09 -37.92 8.90
CA PHE A 697 17.02 -37.88 7.45
C PHE A 697 15.60 -37.57 6.94
N ILE A 698 14.61 -38.30 7.44
CA ILE A 698 13.19 -38.11 7.07
C ILE A 698 12.64 -36.76 7.54
N ASP A 699 12.96 -36.33 8.76
CA ASP A 699 12.52 -35.04 9.31
C ASP A 699 13.12 -33.84 8.57
N SER A 700 14.23 -34.03 7.84
CA SER A 700 14.83 -33.04 6.94
C SER A 700 14.12 -32.92 5.59
N GLY A 701 13.13 -33.77 5.31
CA GLY A 701 12.40 -33.81 4.02
C GLY A 701 13.04 -34.69 2.95
N ASN A 702 14.12 -35.38 3.28
CA ASN A 702 14.82 -36.25 2.33
C ASN A 702 14.01 -37.54 2.11
N THR A 703 14.03 -38.05 0.88
CA THR A 703 13.38 -39.32 0.48
C THR A 703 14.25 -40.04 -0.53
N PHE A 704 14.00 -41.35 -0.72
CA PHE A 704 14.70 -42.15 -1.73
C PHE A 704 13.90 -42.26 -3.03
N ASP A 705 14.62 -42.52 -4.11
CA ASP A 705 14.07 -43.13 -5.33
C ASP A 705 15.07 -44.20 -5.81
N GLY A 706 14.66 -45.09 -6.70
CA GLY A 706 15.52 -46.17 -7.13
C GLY A 706 15.07 -46.83 -8.41
N PHE A 707 16.01 -47.05 -9.31
CA PHE A 707 15.78 -47.58 -10.65
C PHE A 707 16.93 -48.49 -11.07
N TYR A 708 16.66 -49.38 -12.02
CA TYR A 708 17.71 -50.16 -12.63
C TYR A 708 18.37 -49.35 -13.74
N ASP A 709 19.69 -49.25 -13.72
CA ASP A 709 20.39 -48.57 -14.79
C ASP A 709 20.54 -49.49 -16.01
N TYR A 710 20.08 -48.99 -17.15
CA TYR A 710 20.15 -49.63 -18.47
C TYR A 710 21.11 -48.88 -19.42
N TRP A 711 21.77 -47.82 -18.98
CA TRP A 711 22.39 -46.82 -19.86
C TRP A 711 23.91 -46.90 -20.00
N ASP A 712 24.62 -47.58 -19.09
CA ASP A 712 26.08 -47.64 -19.15
C ASP A 712 26.65 -48.87 -19.91
N ASP A 713 27.75 -48.63 -20.64
CA ASP A 713 28.51 -49.61 -21.44
C ASP A 713 29.33 -50.62 -20.57
N GLU A 714 28.93 -50.85 -19.32
CA GLU A 714 29.62 -51.77 -18.40
C GLU A 714 29.18 -53.24 -18.59
N GLU A 715 30.12 -54.18 -18.41
CA GLU A 715 29.84 -55.63 -18.47
C GLU A 715 28.97 -56.14 -17.29
N ASN A 716 28.49 -55.26 -16.39
CA ASN A 716 27.86 -55.66 -15.13
C ASN A 716 26.80 -54.63 -14.63
N PRO A 717 25.57 -54.64 -15.16
CA PRO A 717 24.53 -53.67 -14.82
C PRO A 717 24.04 -53.78 -13.37
N TYR A 718 23.65 -52.65 -12.78
CA TYR A 718 23.34 -52.51 -11.36
C TYR A 718 22.05 -51.71 -11.12
N PHE A 719 21.51 -51.85 -9.91
CA PHE A 719 20.38 -51.05 -9.44
C PHE A 719 20.90 -49.84 -8.65
N VAL A 720 20.37 -48.66 -8.96
CA VAL A 720 20.74 -47.41 -8.30
C VAL A 720 19.65 -47.02 -7.30
N ILE A 721 20.06 -46.66 -6.08
CA ILE A 721 19.21 -45.94 -5.13
C ILE A 721 19.79 -44.53 -5.00
N ILE A 722 18.95 -43.51 -5.19
CA ILE A 722 19.30 -42.09 -5.11
C ILE A 722 18.61 -41.43 -3.92
N MET A 723 19.14 -40.30 -3.47
CA MET A 723 18.44 -39.34 -2.64
C MET A 723 17.74 -38.32 -3.54
N ASN A 724 16.47 -38.00 -3.28
CA ASN A 724 15.73 -36.98 -4.04
C ASN A 724 16.16 -35.53 -3.71
N THR A 725 17.07 -35.40 -2.75
CA THR A 725 17.66 -34.17 -2.21
C THR A 725 19.18 -34.27 -2.30
N ASP A 726 19.90 -33.20 -1.92
CA ASP A 726 21.35 -33.25 -1.76
C ASP A 726 21.80 -34.38 -0.82
N MET A 727 23.03 -34.88 -1.03
CA MET A 727 23.65 -35.98 -0.27
C MET A 727 23.75 -35.74 1.24
N ASP A 728 23.08 -36.59 2.03
CA ASP A 728 23.21 -36.58 3.50
C ASP A 728 24.37 -37.48 3.97
N LEU A 729 25.55 -36.86 4.12
CA LEU A 729 26.76 -37.52 4.63
C LEU A 729 26.63 -38.05 6.07
N SER A 730 25.71 -37.52 6.88
CA SER A 730 25.41 -38.03 8.23
C SER A 730 24.68 -39.36 8.11
N TYR A 731 23.63 -39.41 7.30
CA TYR A 731 22.90 -40.64 7.00
C TYR A 731 23.80 -41.70 6.35
N ILE A 732 24.62 -41.34 5.36
CA ILE A 732 25.58 -42.27 4.72
C ILE A 732 26.54 -42.87 5.75
N SER A 733 27.05 -42.06 6.70
CA SER A 733 27.90 -42.54 7.78
C SER A 733 27.18 -43.53 8.70
N LYS A 734 25.91 -43.26 9.05
CA LYS A 734 25.06 -44.20 9.81
C LYS A 734 24.80 -45.48 9.01
N TYR A 735 24.54 -45.39 7.71
CA TYR A 735 24.28 -46.52 6.81
C TYR A 735 25.49 -47.45 6.69
N LYS A 736 26.69 -46.91 6.48
CA LYS A 736 27.93 -47.71 6.44
C LYS A 736 28.17 -48.46 7.75
N ALA A 737 27.90 -47.85 8.90
CA ALA A 737 27.95 -48.54 10.20
C ALA A 737 26.88 -49.63 10.32
N HIS A 738 25.67 -49.40 9.80
CA HIS A 738 24.60 -50.41 9.75
C HIS A 738 25.00 -51.62 8.89
N LEU A 739 25.55 -51.42 7.68
CA LEU A 739 26.05 -52.51 6.83
C LEU A 739 27.06 -53.41 7.54
N LEU A 740 28.01 -52.83 8.27
CA LEU A 740 28.99 -53.59 9.06
C LEU A 740 28.31 -54.38 10.19
N SER A 741 27.28 -53.83 10.85
CA SER A 741 26.51 -54.54 11.88
C SER A 741 25.69 -55.72 11.31
N GLU A 742 25.28 -55.62 10.05
CA GLU A 742 24.58 -56.65 9.27
C GLU A 742 25.52 -57.73 8.69
N GLY A 743 26.82 -57.65 8.98
CA GLY A 743 27.82 -58.63 8.57
C GLY A 743 28.38 -58.45 7.15
N TYR A 744 28.21 -57.28 6.54
CA TYR A 744 28.95 -56.93 5.32
C TYR A 744 30.43 -56.69 5.65
N VAL A 745 31.32 -57.06 4.73
CA VAL A 745 32.76 -56.80 4.81
C VAL A 745 33.18 -55.75 3.78
N THR A 746 34.16 -54.91 4.13
CA THR A 746 34.72 -53.87 3.27
C THR A 746 36.25 -53.78 3.47
N THR A 747 36.96 -53.31 2.44
CA THR A 747 38.41 -53.05 2.48
C THR A 747 38.77 -51.60 2.18
N ASP A 748 37.83 -50.82 1.66
CA ASP A 748 37.98 -49.44 1.17
C ASP A 748 36.98 -48.45 1.82
N ASN A 749 36.04 -48.94 2.64
CA ASN A 749 34.91 -48.21 3.21
C ASN A 749 33.95 -47.60 2.17
N LYS A 750 33.98 -48.10 0.93
CA LYS A 750 33.07 -47.72 -0.17
C LYS A 750 32.32 -48.93 -0.72
N THR A 751 33.02 -50.04 -0.90
CA THR A 751 32.48 -51.32 -1.38
C THR A 751 32.21 -52.25 -0.20
N PHE A 752 30.96 -52.65 -0.02
CA PHE A 752 30.49 -53.54 1.04
C PHE A 752 29.97 -54.83 0.41
N ILE A 753 30.51 -55.99 0.79
CA ILE A 753 30.20 -57.29 0.20
C ILE A 753 29.66 -58.24 1.28
N LYS A 754 28.62 -59.00 0.95
CA LYS A 754 28.12 -60.08 1.80
C LYS A 754 27.75 -61.29 0.94
N GLU A 755 28.73 -62.19 0.76
CA GLU A 755 28.61 -63.38 -0.09
C GLU A 755 27.44 -64.29 0.30
N SER A 756 27.10 -64.40 1.59
CA SER A 756 25.96 -65.19 2.07
C SER A 756 24.61 -64.71 1.55
N ASP A 757 24.51 -63.42 1.25
CA ASP A 757 23.29 -62.74 0.85
C ASP A 757 23.27 -62.51 -0.68
N ASN A 758 24.37 -62.85 -1.35
CA ASN A 758 24.63 -62.68 -2.78
C ASN A 758 24.72 -61.21 -3.23
N LEU A 759 25.15 -60.30 -2.35
CA LEU A 759 25.13 -58.86 -2.58
C LEU A 759 26.51 -58.18 -2.47
N LYS A 760 26.73 -57.21 -3.37
CA LYS A 760 27.75 -56.16 -3.30
C LYS A 760 27.05 -54.81 -3.41
N LEU A 761 27.36 -53.92 -2.47
CA LEU A 761 26.91 -52.52 -2.45
C LEU A 761 28.14 -51.63 -2.65
N TYR A 762 28.13 -50.72 -3.61
CA TYR A 762 28.99 -49.54 -3.56
C TYR A 762 28.15 -48.40 -2.98
N VAL A 763 28.65 -47.75 -1.93
CA VAL A 763 27.98 -46.63 -1.27
C VAL A 763 28.76 -45.37 -1.58
N ASP A 764 28.16 -44.50 -2.36
CA ASP A 764 28.84 -43.29 -2.82
C ASP A 764 28.91 -42.20 -1.74
N GLU A 765 29.84 -41.27 -1.94
CA GLU A 765 30.12 -40.12 -1.08
C GLU A 765 30.44 -38.87 -1.93
N ASP A 766 30.19 -38.89 -3.24
CA ASP A 766 30.43 -37.75 -4.11
C ASP A 766 29.28 -36.73 -4.03
N ASN A 767 29.57 -35.54 -3.51
CA ASN A 767 28.61 -34.45 -3.39
C ASN A 767 28.25 -33.81 -4.75
N GLU A 768 28.87 -34.22 -5.86
CA GLU A 768 28.46 -33.83 -7.21
C GLU A 768 27.35 -34.75 -7.78
N SER A 769 26.93 -35.78 -7.02
CA SER A 769 25.90 -36.76 -7.37
C SER A 769 24.80 -36.85 -6.31
N ASN A 770 23.62 -37.32 -6.71
CA ASN A 770 22.53 -37.72 -5.80
C ASN A 770 22.47 -39.26 -5.61
N GLU A 771 23.36 -40.00 -6.27
CA GLU A 771 23.43 -41.46 -6.17
C GLU A 771 24.02 -41.88 -4.82
N PHE A 772 23.35 -42.82 -4.16
CA PHE A 772 23.67 -43.22 -2.80
C PHE A 772 24.15 -44.68 -2.74
N ILE A 773 23.46 -45.60 -3.42
CA ILE A 773 23.84 -47.02 -3.48
C ILE A 773 23.83 -47.50 -4.93
N HIS A 774 24.92 -48.14 -5.35
CA HIS A 774 24.95 -49.03 -6.51
C HIS A 774 24.93 -50.48 -6.02
N LEU A 775 23.81 -51.17 -6.30
CA LEU A 775 23.52 -52.54 -5.87
C LEU A 775 23.84 -53.53 -7.00
N TYR A 776 24.79 -54.42 -6.74
CA TYR A 776 25.17 -55.52 -7.62
C TYR A 776 24.79 -56.86 -6.98
N VAL A 777 24.16 -57.74 -7.76
CA VAL A 777 23.95 -59.15 -7.39
C VAL A 777 25.18 -59.95 -7.85
N LEU A 778 25.75 -60.75 -6.95
CA LEU A 778 26.91 -61.60 -7.25
C LEU A 778 26.51 -62.81 -8.11
N ALA A 779 27.47 -63.35 -8.87
CA ALA A 779 27.25 -64.40 -9.88
C ALA A 779 27.61 -65.82 -9.38
#